data_AF-A0AAJ6CGA6-F1
#
_entry.id   AF-A0AAJ6CGA6-F1
#
_cell.length_a   1.000
_cell.length_b   1.000
_cell.length_c   1.000
_cell.angle_alpha   90.00
_cell.angle_beta   90.00
_cell.angle_gamma   90.00
#
_symmetry.space_group_name_H-M   'P 1'
#
loop_
_entity.id
_entity.type
_entity.pdbx_description
1 polymer ?
#
loop_
_entity_poly.entity_id
_entity_poly.type
_entity_poly.pdbx_seq_one_letter_code
_entity_poly.pdbx_strand_id
1 'polypeptide(L)'
;MRRYGTAAPQLVGSQPSIRGPMVTSYLERITAVEEVMNQLNKQVVQRDEFNHAAQSMRKMYSDLFEETHELRKRMWELGAMSSLDQAIVIRDDDDDGDEPIGASLMKHVIPDRAQLERERIARRLERGGREVCINEATGAKNSQDGLAPGTGQSKTSRTLSNAQVRELDQARLDKKRLADQEPVLSWTSYTPKRRAETKDTAGWRSAPSTSTSSSEPVPFVEPQPSEQRQGTASYQESNANRYKPIQATDRFWRGAIKVSFSSLTKASFNRYASTQNPGTKFEEIFLPATRAQPNGLQRVLLTSYDVEIEWLLALIPRIPVTYIGNPPKGDYRRDRSIPKPGFYPCTGASNWEMGVPNKPHPGALQHSKLALLYYTTHLRVIISTGNLSRVDWSRYENLFYIQDFPHESLDSPSSQASGDDFRVQLEQVLVSLSLPQSHPAYIGLSSFCFKMAAAHIVASWPISRVEGWSEIERAGLGRLGYVVRRLQLHLPHMQIQAQGSSLGIYERRWLEQFYLVAGGWHPEGKLPFVRNSQPGPSPLFSKLIESTSWPPIRIMFPTQKYIQESFVEGPLGAGCFFSKPDDYAKKELWTLFRQPVSERGDILMHAKSLLAQQQEQGWVYLGSANFTRAAWGTIAGNVANPTQSLNNWELGIVLPLNSTDVEGNAFDAIPYRQPPRPYTKQDTPWDVSTLSS
;
A
#
# COMPACT_ATOMS: atom_id res chain seq x y z
N MET A 1 45.32 27.19 58.75
CA MET A 1 45.79 25.78 58.73
C MET A 1 44.60 24.85 58.94
N ARG A 2 44.72 23.60 58.47
CA ARG A 2 44.03 22.34 58.84
C ARG A 2 42.70 22.34 59.64
N ARG A 3 41.77 21.50 59.16
CA ARG A 3 40.59 20.87 59.80
C ARG A 3 40.44 20.97 61.34
N TYR A 4 39.26 21.40 61.77
CA TYR A 4 38.41 20.86 62.87
C TYR A 4 36.95 21.16 62.48
N GLY A 5 35.87 20.49 62.90
CA GLY A 5 35.70 19.35 63.80
C GLY A 5 34.49 19.58 64.74
N THR A 6 33.38 18.82 64.56
CA THR A 6 32.18 18.68 65.45
C THR A 6 31.39 19.96 65.81
N ALA A 7 30.13 20.16 65.36
CA ALA A 7 28.85 19.64 65.92
C ALA A 7 28.53 20.12 67.36
N ALA A 8 27.38 20.63 67.82
CA ALA A 8 26.01 20.99 67.36
C ALA A 8 25.28 21.58 68.64
N PRO A 9 23.95 21.86 68.79
CA PRO A 9 22.82 22.20 67.87
C PRO A 9 21.92 23.42 68.34
N GLN A 10 20.76 23.66 67.67
CA GLN A 10 19.53 24.41 68.14
C GLN A 10 19.57 25.97 68.26
N LEU A 11 18.50 26.78 68.05
CA LEU A 11 17.07 26.60 67.72
C LEU A 11 16.36 27.92 67.22
N VAL A 12 15.17 27.83 66.59
CA VAL A 12 14.15 28.90 66.22
C VAL A 12 14.57 29.97 65.18
N GLY A 13 13.79 30.48 64.21
CA GLY A 13 12.41 30.31 63.66
C GLY A 13 12.30 31.24 62.40
N SER A 14 11.28 31.29 61.51
CA SER A 14 9.85 30.93 61.54
C SER A 14 9.29 30.62 60.11
N GLN A 15 7.97 30.40 60.01
CA GLN A 15 7.18 29.77 58.92
C GLN A 15 6.85 30.65 57.66
N PRO A 16 6.17 30.17 56.58
CA PRO A 16 5.33 28.96 56.46
C PRO A 16 5.56 27.99 55.29
N SER A 17 5.07 26.76 55.47
CA SER A 17 5.04 25.70 54.46
C SER A 17 3.66 25.54 53.82
N ILE A 18 3.59 25.46 52.48
CA ILE A 18 2.46 24.86 51.77
C ILE A 18 2.93 23.55 51.13
N ARG A 19 2.80 22.44 51.86
CA ARG A 19 2.89 21.09 51.30
C ARG A 19 1.53 20.41 51.46
N GLY A 20 0.78 20.35 50.37
CA GLY A 20 -0.51 19.64 50.34
C GLY A 20 -0.32 18.11 50.32
N PRO A 21 -1.20 17.32 50.96
CA PRO A 21 -1.12 15.85 50.97
C PRO A 21 -1.29 15.15 49.60
N MET A 22 -1.51 15.88 48.51
CA MET A 22 -1.82 15.30 47.20
C MET A 22 -0.59 14.76 46.43
N VAL A 23 0.62 15.29 46.68
CA VAL A 23 1.80 14.95 45.87
C VAL A 23 2.38 13.57 46.24
N THR A 24 2.46 13.26 47.53
CA THR A 24 2.85 11.91 48.02
C THR A 24 1.85 10.85 47.55
N SER A 25 0.55 11.13 47.71
CA SER A 25 -0.54 10.26 47.27
C SER A 25 -0.53 9.96 45.77
N TYR A 26 0.01 10.84 44.91
CA TYR A 26 0.11 10.59 43.47
C TYR A 26 1.30 9.67 43.12
N LEU A 27 2.46 9.90 43.76
CA LEU A 27 3.65 9.07 43.56
C LEU A 27 3.47 7.65 44.11
N GLU A 28 2.87 7.50 45.30
CA GLU A 28 2.55 6.19 45.89
C GLU A 28 1.60 5.37 45.00
N ARG A 29 0.66 6.03 44.30
CA ARG A 29 -0.22 5.37 43.31
C ARG A 29 0.52 4.97 42.04
N ILE A 30 1.50 5.74 41.57
CA ILE A 30 2.33 5.36 40.42
C ILE A 30 3.17 4.14 40.78
N THR A 31 3.86 4.14 41.92
CA THR A 31 4.65 2.98 42.38
C THR A 31 3.77 1.74 42.53
N ALA A 32 2.58 1.85 43.13
CA ALA A 32 1.66 0.72 43.24
C ALA A 32 1.17 0.20 41.88
N VAL A 33 0.93 1.07 40.89
CA VAL A 33 0.58 0.68 39.52
C VAL A 33 1.76 0.02 38.81
N GLU A 34 2.98 0.53 38.97
CA GLU A 34 4.20 -0.08 38.42
C GLU A 34 4.49 -1.46 39.05
N GLU A 35 4.20 -1.63 40.34
CA GLU A 35 4.38 -2.89 41.05
C GLU A 35 3.30 -3.92 40.65
N VAL A 36 2.05 -3.49 40.45
CA VAL A 36 0.99 -4.32 39.85
C VAL A 36 1.29 -4.67 38.39
N MET A 37 1.82 -3.74 37.59
CA MET A 37 2.26 -4.01 36.21
C MET A 37 3.45 -4.98 36.17
N ASN A 38 4.38 -4.89 37.12
CA ASN A 38 5.48 -5.84 37.26
C ASN A 38 5.02 -7.22 37.78
N GLN A 39 3.93 -7.29 38.55
CA GLN A 39 3.29 -8.56 38.91
C GLN A 39 2.53 -9.17 37.73
N LEU A 40 1.80 -8.36 36.95
CA LEU A 40 1.12 -8.77 35.72
C LEU A 40 2.12 -9.26 34.65
N ASN A 41 3.26 -8.58 34.47
CA ASN A 41 4.33 -9.03 33.58
C ASN A 41 5.08 -10.29 34.08
N LYS A 42 4.99 -10.62 35.36
CA LYS A 42 5.58 -11.85 35.95
C LYS A 42 4.60 -13.03 35.96
N GLN A 43 3.30 -12.78 35.88
CA GLN A 43 2.32 -13.83 35.65
C GLN A 43 2.25 -14.13 34.16
N VAL A 44 2.70 -15.32 33.79
CA VAL A 44 2.63 -15.84 32.42
C VAL A 44 1.16 -15.85 31.98
N VAL A 45 0.76 -14.83 31.21
CA VAL A 45 -0.55 -14.76 30.57
C VAL A 45 -0.74 -16.05 29.79
N GLN A 46 -1.78 -16.82 30.13
CA GLN A 46 -2.00 -18.08 29.45
C GLN A 46 -2.25 -17.81 27.97
N ARG A 47 -1.70 -18.67 27.11
CA ARG A 47 -1.70 -18.53 25.66
C ARG A 47 -3.11 -18.28 25.10
N ASP A 48 -4.13 -18.81 25.79
CA ASP A 48 -5.54 -18.66 25.44
C ASP A 48 -6.12 -17.28 25.75
N GLU A 49 -5.67 -16.57 26.79
CA GLU A 49 -6.07 -15.18 27.06
C GLU A 49 -5.44 -14.21 26.04
N PHE A 50 -4.17 -14.47 25.66
CA PHE A 50 -3.52 -13.75 24.56
C PHE A 50 -4.25 -13.99 23.23
N ASN A 51 -4.63 -15.24 22.94
CA ASN A 51 -5.43 -15.58 21.78
C ASN A 51 -6.83 -14.93 21.84
N HIS A 52 -7.46 -14.85 23.02
CA HIS A 52 -8.73 -14.15 23.21
C HIS A 52 -8.60 -12.64 22.99
N ALA A 53 -7.53 -12.00 23.47
CA ALA A 53 -7.25 -10.60 23.24
C ALA A 53 -6.95 -10.32 21.76
N ALA A 54 -6.21 -11.20 21.07
CA ALA A 54 -5.93 -11.11 19.64
C ALA A 54 -7.19 -11.35 18.79
N GLN A 55 -8.06 -12.29 19.17
CA GLN A 55 -9.36 -12.49 18.55
C GLN A 55 -10.31 -11.31 18.85
N SER A 56 -10.28 -10.75 20.05
CA SER A 56 -11.06 -9.56 20.42
C SER A 56 -10.60 -8.31 19.66
N MET A 57 -9.30 -8.12 19.44
CA MET A 57 -8.78 -7.06 18.57
C MET A 57 -9.12 -7.31 17.10
N ARG A 58 -9.01 -8.55 16.59
CA ARG A 58 -9.49 -8.86 15.22
C ARG A 58 -10.97 -8.63 15.08
N LYS A 59 -11.75 -9.01 16.08
CA LYS A 59 -13.17 -8.72 16.15
C LYS A 59 -13.38 -7.21 16.22
N MET A 60 -12.59 -6.43 16.95
CA MET A 60 -12.68 -4.97 16.96
C MET A 60 -12.31 -4.34 15.60
N TYR A 61 -11.33 -4.86 14.86
CA TYR A 61 -11.00 -4.35 13.52
C TYR A 61 -11.98 -4.84 12.44
N SER A 62 -12.51 -6.06 12.55
CA SER A 62 -13.59 -6.57 11.69
C SER A 62 -14.87 -5.82 12.00
N ASP A 63 -15.26 -5.69 13.27
CA ASP A 63 -16.37 -4.89 13.76
C ASP A 63 -16.19 -3.42 13.36
N LEU A 64 -15.00 -2.81 13.40
CA LEU A 64 -14.81 -1.43 12.93
C LEU A 64 -14.94 -1.33 11.41
N PHE A 65 -14.40 -2.30 10.65
CA PHE A 65 -14.55 -2.36 9.19
C PHE A 65 -16.01 -2.61 8.78
N GLU A 66 -16.70 -3.51 9.49
CA GLU A 66 -18.11 -3.88 9.35
C GLU A 66 -19.04 -2.80 9.88
N GLU A 67 -18.66 -2.03 10.91
CA GLU A 67 -19.39 -0.88 11.44
C GLU A 67 -19.24 0.29 10.48
N THR A 68 -18.04 0.52 9.91
CA THR A 68 -17.87 1.49 8.80
C THR A 68 -18.56 0.99 7.52
N HIS A 69 -18.81 -0.32 7.36
CA HIS A 69 -19.58 -0.88 6.25
C HIS A 69 -21.09 -0.81 6.50
N GLU A 70 -21.56 -1.01 7.72
CA GLU A 70 -22.96 -0.92 8.15
C GLU A 70 -23.39 0.54 8.37
N LEU A 71 -22.49 1.46 8.72
CA LEU A 71 -22.70 2.90 8.59
C LEU A 71 -22.88 3.26 7.11
N ARG A 72 -21.97 2.81 6.23
CA ARG A 72 -22.11 3.00 4.77
C ARG A 72 -23.43 2.40 4.25
N LYS A 73 -23.85 1.24 4.74
CA LYS A 73 -25.10 0.55 4.36
C LYS A 73 -26.34 1.21 4.94
N ARG A 74 -26.34 1.70 6.18
CA ARG A 74 -27.45 2.46 6.77
C ARG A 74 -27.61 3.83 6.13
N MET A 75 -26.50 4.53 5.86
CA MET A 75 -26.51 5.77 5.07
C MET A 75 -27.04 5.55 3.64
N TRP A 76 -26.89 4.34 3.11
CA TRP A 76 -27.38 3.93 1.79
C TRP A 76 -28.86 3.47 1.80
N GLU A 77 -29.28 2.71 2.81
CA GLU A 77 -30.68 2.28 3.00
C GLU A 77 -31.61 3.48 3.28
N LEU A 78 -31.13 4.48 4.03
CA LEU A 78 -31.79 5.79 4.20
C LEU A 78 -31.86 6.61 2.89
N GLY A 79 -31.17 6.19 1.83
CA GLY A 79 -31.18 6.80 0.49
C GLY A 79 -31.97 6.04 -0.57
N ALA A 80 -32.70 4.97 -0.21
CA ALA A 80 -33.35 4.07 -1.16
C ALA A 80 -34.88 3.96 -1.06
N MET A 81 -35.54 4.82 -0.26
CA MET A 81 -37.01 4.98 -0.28
C MET A 81 -37.44 6.45 -0.25
N SER A 82 -37.47 7.09 -1.42
CA SER A 82 -38.15 8.37 -1.65
C SER A 82 -38.76 8.43 -3.06
N SER A 83 -39.57 7.43 -3.40
CA SER A 83 -40.37 7.43 -4.64
C SER A 83 -41.67 6.63 -4.48
N LEU A 84 -42.55 7.08 -3.59
CA LEU A 84 -43.99 6.81 -3.58
C LEU A 84 -44.63 7.79 -2.56
N ASP A 85 -45.00 8.96 -3.08
CA ASP A 85 -46.21 9.75 -2.72
C ASP A 85 -46.03 11.25 -3.07
N GLN A 86 -46.17 11.53 -4.36
CA GLN A 86 -46.64 12.84 -4.85
C GLN A 86 -47.58 12.60 -6.03
N ALA A 87 -48.88 12.46 -5.73
CA ALA A 87 -49.99 12.84 -6.64
C ALA A 87 -51.38 12.59 -6.01
N ILE A 88 -51.84 13.43 -5.08
CA ILE A 88 -53.22 13.96 -5.12
C ILE A 88 -53.16 15.45 -4.73
N VAL A 89 -53.73 16.31 -5.57
CA VAL A 89 -54.00 17.72 -5.29
C VAL A 89 -55.49 17.94 -5.49
N ILE A 90 -56.23 18.26 -4.43
CA ILE A 90 -57.52 18.98 -4.46
C ILE A 90 -57.54 19.95 -3.26
N ARG A 91 -58.32 21.03 -3.40
CA ARG A 91 -58.33 22.28 -2.64
C ARG A 91 -59.21 22.27 -1.37
N ASP A 92 -58.94 23.27 -0.51
CA ASP A 92 -59.86 24.17 0.23
C ASP A 92 -61.33 23.72 0.41
N ASP A 93 -61.79 23.53 1.66
CA ASP A 93 -62.67 24.47 2.40
C ASP A 93 -63.15 23.89 3.77
N ASP A 94 -63.46 24.81 4.70
CA ASP A 94 -64.31 24.74 5.92
C ASP A 94 -64.04 23.83 7.15
N ASP A 95 -63.85 24.52 8.29
CA ASP A 95 -64.43 24.36 9.65
C ASP A 95 -64.82 22.96 10.19
N ASP A 96 -64.21 22.52 11.30
CA ASP A 96 -64.74 22.72 12.67
C ASP A 96 -63.78 22.13 13.73
N GLY A 97 -63.91 22.54 15.00
CA GLY A 97 -62.89 22.30 16.03
C GLY A 97 -62.98 21.00 16.84
N ASP A 98 -61.84 20.58 17.43
CA ASP A 98 -61.77 20.01 18.79
C ASP A 98 -60.30 19.91 19.29
N GLU A 99 -60.00 20.57 20.41
CA GLU A 99 -58.91 20.20 21.33
C GLU A 99 -59.54 19.41 22.50
N PRO A 100 -58.81 18.61 23.31
CA PRO A 100 -57.39 18.25 23.27
C PRO A 100 -57.15 16.72 23.46
N ILE A 101 -55.90 16.29 23.74
CA ILE A 101 -55.54 15.42 24.89
C ILE A 101 -54.05 15.02 24.84
N GLY A 102 -53.36 15.25 25.97
CA GLY A 102 -52.52 14.23 26.60
C GLY A 102 -51.23 13.77 25.89
N ALA A 103 -50.12 14.37 26.32
CA ALA A 103 -48.77 13.82 26.18
C ALA A 103 -48.66 12.35 26.68
N SER A 104 -48.81 11.36 25.80
CA SER A 104 -48.56 9.94 26.12
C SER A 104 -48.30 9.02 24.91
N LEU A 105 -47.39 9.38 23.98
CA LEU A 105 -46.92 8.40 22.96
C LEU A 105 -45.45 8.57 22.49
N MET A 106 -44.53 8.96 23.39
CA MET A 106 -43.08 8.86 23.15
C MET A 106 -42.33 8.30 24.37
N LYS A 107 -42.61 7.04 24.74
CA LYS A 107 -41.81 6.30 25.75
C LYS A 107 -41.35 4.90 25.35
N HIS A 108 -41.80 4.34 24.22
CA HIS A 108 -41.54 2.92 23.88
C HIS A 108 -41.09 2.69 22.42
N VAL A 109 -39.96 3.32 22.01
CA VAL A 109 -39.17 2.86 20.84
C VAL A 109 -37.64 2.91 21.11
N ILE A 110 -37.23 2.59 22.33
CA ILE A 110 -35.84 2.21 22.65
C ILE A 110 -35.91 1.02 23.61
N PRO A 111 -35.50 -0.21 23.21
CA PRO A 111 -35.50 -1.34 24.13
C PRO A 111 -34.48 -1.15 25.24
N ASP A 112 -34.85 -1.48 26.48
CA ASP A 112 -33.90 -1.55 27.59
C ASP A 112 -32.82 -2.61 27.28
N ARG A 113 -31.56 -2.22 27.47
CA ARG A 113 -30.39 -3.08 27.32
C ARG A 113 -30.52 -4.37 28.15
N ALA A 114 -31.12 -4.28 29.34
CA ALA A 114 -31.36 -5.45 30.20
C ALA A 114 -32.47 -6.38 29.70
N GLN A 115 -33.39 -5.91 28.84
CA GLN A 115 -34.40 -6.75 28.18
C GLN A 115 -33.79 -7.51 27.00
N LEU A 116 -33.03 -6.80 26.15
CA LEU A 116 -32.26 -7.41 25.05
C LEU A 116 -31.31 -8.50 25.53
N GLU A 117 -30.70 -8.32 26.71
CA GLU A 117 -29.77 -9.30 27.28
C GLU A 117 -30.49 -10.56 27.82
N ARG A 118 -31.69 -10.40 28.41
CA ARG A 118 -32.56 -11.54 28.79
C ARG A 118 -33.04 -12.32 27.58
N GLU A 119 -33.48 -11.65 26.52
CA GLU A 119 -33.85 -12.30 25.26
C GLU A 119 -32.66 -13.03 24.62
N ARG A 120 -31.46 -12.45 24.69
CA ARG A 120 -30.22 -13.07 24.20
C ARG A 120 -29.85 -14.34 24.98
N ILE A 121 -30.12 -14.38 26.28
CA ILE A 121 -29.95 -15.58 27.13
C ILE A 121 -31.01 -16.63 26.80
N ALA A 122 -32.29 -16.24 26.66
CA ALA A 122 -33.38 -17.15 26.28
C ALA A 122 -33.10 -17.85 24.93
N ARG A 123 -32.73 -17.08 23.89
CA ARG A 123 -32.37 -17.63 22.57
C ARG A 123 -31.09 -18.49 22.58
N ARG A 124 -30.25 -18.40 23.61
CA ARG A 124 -29.07 -19.26 23.81
C ARG A 124 -29.46 -20.62 24.39
N LEU A 125 -30.44 -20.65 25.30
CA LEU A 125 -31.01 -21.88 25.86
C LEU A 125 -31.82 -22.67 24.81
N GLU A 126 -32.63 -21.99 23.99
CA GLU A 126 -33.36 -22.64 22.87
C GLU A 126 -32.44 -23.31 21.84
N ARG A 127 -31.24 -22.76 21.62
CA ARG A 127 -30.26 -23.34 20.68
C ARG A 127 -29.52 -24.53 21.29
N GLY A 128 -29.21 -24.50 22.58
CA GLY A 128 -28.62 -25.66 23.28
C GLY A 128 -29.55 -26.88 23.33
N GLY A 129 -30.86 -26.67 23.33
CA GLY A 129 -31.85 -27.76 23.35
C GLY A 129 -32.05 -28.50 22.01
N ARG A 130 -31.49 -28.02 20.89
CA ARG A 130 -31.74 -28.59 19.55
C ARG A 130 -30.67 -29.55 19.02
N GLU A 131 -29.52 -29.68 19.68
CA GLU A 131 -28.46 -30.63 19.26
C GLU A 131 -28.65 -32.07 19.77
N VAL A 132 -29.72 -32.36 20.53
CA VAL A 132 -29.97 -33.69 21.12
C VAL A 132 -31.03 -34.51 20.37
N CYS A 133 -31.84 -33.90 19.48
CA CYS A 133 -33.00 -34.57 18.87
C CYS A 133 -33.08 -34.44 17.34
N ILE A 134 -32.06 -34.90 16.60
CA ILE A 134 -32.20 -35.28 15.18
C ILE A 134 -31.41 -36.58 14.92
N ASN A 135 -31.95 -37.70 15.38
CA ASN A 135 -31.54 -39.05 14.98
C ASN A 135 -32.78 -39.97 15.06
N GLU A 136 -33.67 -39.90 14.07
CA GLU A 136 -34.60 -40.96 13.64
C GLU A 136 -35.53 -40.47 12.51
N ALA A 137 -35.98 -41.40 11.65
CA ALA A 137 -36.95 -41.23 10.55
C ALA A 137 -36.52 -40.32 9.34
N THR A 138 -36.83 -40.61 8.07
CA THR A 138 -37.51 -41.75 7.39
C THR A 138 -37.23 -41.75 5.87
N GLY A 139 -37.35 -42.92 5.22
CA GLY A 139 -37.86 -43.10 3.84
C GLY A 139 -36.87 -42.96 2.67
N ALA A 140 -36.61 -43.91 1.75
CA ALA A 140 -37.38 -44.95 1.03
C ALA A 140 -37.68 -44.62 -0.46
N LYS A 141 -36.72 -44.97 -1.34
CA LYS A 141 -36.76 -45.56 -2.70
C LYS A 141 -37.88 -45.29 -3.75
N ASN A 142 -37.44 -45.41 -5.02
CA ASN A 142 -38.13 -45.80 -6.29
C ASN A 142 -38.91 -44.71 -7.09
N SER A 143 -39.07 -44.75 -8.44
CA SER A 143 -38.30 -45.35 -9.58
C SER A 143 -39.01 -45.09 -10.94
N GLN A 144 -38.28 -44.82 -12.04
CA GLN A 144 -38.65 -45.01 -13.49
C GLN A 144 -39.90 -44.24 -14.04
N ASP A 145 -40.17 -43.99 -15.34
CA ASP A 145 -39.48 -43.88 -16.66
C ASP A 145 -40.46 -43.11 -17.63
N GLY A 146 -40.24 -42.70 -18.88
CA GLY A 146 -39.13 -42.79 -19.87
C GLY A 146 -39.59 -42.32 -21.30
N LEU A 147 -38.81 -42.64 -22.35
CA LEU A 147 -39.10 -42.59 -23.81
C LEU A 147 -39.18 -41.25 -24.61
N ALA A 148 -38.68 -41.33 -25.86
CA ALA A 148 -38.68 -40.36 -26.99
C ALA A 148 -39.13 -41.15 -28.28
N PRO A 149 -39.07 -40.70 -29.57
CA PRO A 149 -38.27 -39.61 -30.20
C PRO A 149 -38.97 -38.79 -31.34
N GLY A 150 -38.24 -37.84 -31.95
CA GLY A 150 -38.63 -37.13 -33.19
C GLY A 150 -37.51 -36.18 -33.69
N THR A 151 -37.28 -36.07 -35.01
CA THR A 151 -36.04 -35.53 -35.60
C THR A 151 -36.13 -34.14 -36.25
N GLY A 152 -35.02 -33.39 -36.26
CA GLY A 152 -34.84 -32.15 -37.04
C GLY A 152 -33.39 -31.64 -37.02
N GLN A 153 -32.82 -31.27 -38.17
CA GLN A 153 -31.40 -30.90 -38.32
C GLN A 153 -31.15 -29.38 -38.18
N SER A 154 -30.07 -28.99 -37.49
CA SER A 154 -29.23 -27.83 -37.87
C SER A 154 -27.86 -27.89 -37.16
N LYS A 155 -26.80 -27.37 -37.80
CA LYS A 155 -25.43 -27.33 -37.24
C LYS A 155 -25.12 -25.97 -36.62
N THR A 156 -24.91 -25.92 -35.31
CA THR A 156 -24.39 -24.73 -34.60
C THR A 156 -23.25 -25.09 -33.66
N SER A 157 -22.43 -24.07 -33.33
CA SER A 157 -21.23 -24.20 -32.50
C SER A 157 -21.55 -24.70 -31.08
N ARG A 158 -20.74 -25.62 -30.55
CA ARG A 158 -20.95 -26.23 -29.22
C ARG A 158 -20.53 -25.30 -28.08
N THR A 159 -21.50 -24.55 -27.56
CA THR A 159 -21.45 -24.05 -26.18
C THR A 159 -21.80 -25.18 -25.22
N LEU A 160 -21.01 -25.41 -24.17
CA LEU A 160 -21.32 -26.40 -23.13
C LEU A 160 -22.54 -25.95 -22.32
N SER A 161 -23.42 -26.90 -21.98
CA SER A 161 -24.61 -26.58 -21.18
C SER A 161 -24.26 -26.39 -19.70
N ASN A 162 -25.08 -25.64 -18.96
CA ASN A 162 -24.90 -25.45 -17.52
C ASN A 162 -24.91 -26.77 -16.72
N ALA A 163 -25.52 -27.85 -17.26
CA ALA A 163 -25.45 -29.18 -16.67
C ALA A 163 -24.05 -29.80 -16.84
N GLN A 164 -23.48 -29.73 -18.05
CA GLN A 164 -22.14 -30.26 -18.34
C GLN A 164 -21.03 -29.52 -17.58
N VAL A 165 -21.18 -28.21 -17.37
CA VAL A 165 -20.26 -27.43 -16.53
C VAL A 165 -20.32 -27.88 -15.08
N ARG A 166 -21.52 -28.08 -14.53
CA ARG A 166 -21.71 -28.59 -13.16
C ARG A 166 -21.16 -30.01 -12.98
N GLU A 167 -21.31 -30.86 -13.99
CA GLU A 167 -20.78 -32.24 -13.98
C GLU A 167 -19.24 -32.26 -13.98
N LEU A 168 -18.61 -31.36 -14.75
CA LEU A 168 -17.15 -31.17 -14.76
C LEU A 168 -16.61 -30.56 -13.45
N ASP A 169 -17.34 -29.63 -12.83
CA ASP A 169 -16.95 -29.04 -11.54
C ASP A 169 -17.17 -30.02 -10.37
N GLN A 170 -18.22 -30.85 -10.43
CA GLN A 170 -18.44 -31.94 -9.48
C GLN A 170 -17.32 -32.99 -9.59
N ALA A 171 -16.98 -33.42 -10.81
CA ALA A 171 -15.85 -34.33 -11.04
C ALA A 171 -14.50 -33.76 -10.57
N ARG A 172 -14.31 -32.43 -10.63
CA ARG A 172 -13.14 -31.75 -10.04
C ARG A 172 -13.15 -31.75 -8.51
N LEU A 173 -14.30 -31.51 -7.89
CA LEU A 173 -14.47 -31.54 -6.44
C LEU A 173 -14.26 -32.93 -5.87
N ASP A 174 -14.78 -33.97 -6.53
CA ASP A 174 -14.62 -35.35 -6.09
C ASP A 174 -13.19 -35.85 -6.31
N LYS A 175 -12.53 -35.46 -7.41
CA LYS A 175 -11.10 -35.72 -7.62
C LYS A 175 -10.21 -34.99 -6.59
N LYS A 176 -10.66 -33.87 -6.03
CA LYS A 176 -9.98 -33.20 -4.91
C LYS A 176 -10.21 -33.96 -3.60
N ARG A 177 -11.44 -34.39 -3.31
CA ARG A 177 -11.77 -35.19 -2.12
C ARG A 177 -11.02 -36.53 -2.06
N LEU A 178 -10.78 -37.19 -3.20
CA LEU A 178 -9.94 -38.40 -3.24
C LEU A 178 -8.45 -38.11 -2.97
N ALA A 179 -7.94 -36.92 -3.30
CA ALA A 179 -6.56 -36.55 -3.00
C ALA A 179 -6.36 -36.20 -1.50
N ASP A 180 -7.42 -35.74 -0.83
CA ASP A 180 -7.42 -35.38 0.60
C ASP A 180 -7.65 -36.60 1.54
N GLN A 181 -7.66 -37.85 1.01
CA GLN A 181 -7.96 -39.08 1.77
C GLN A 181 -6.83 -40.12 1.87
N GLU A 182 -5.63 -39.89 1.34
CA GLU A 182 -4.50 -40.80 1.60
C GLU A 182 -3.93 -40.60 3.03
N PRO A 183 -3.85 -41.65 3.87
CA PRO A 183 -3.34 -41.53 5.23
C PRO A 183 -1.81 -41.49 5.28
N VAL A 184 -1.28 -40.57 6.08
CA VAL A 184 0.15 -40.50 6.43
C VAL A 184 0.56 -41.77 7.18
N LEU A 185 1.50 -42.54 6.63
CA LEU A 185 2.17 -43.64 7.33
C LEU A 185 3.61 -43.29 7.70
N SER A 186 4.07 -43.93 8.78
CA SER A 186 5.10 -43.44 9.68
C SER A 186 6.55 -43.64 9.22
N TRP A 187 7.42 -42.77 9.73
CA TRP A 187 8.88 -42.87 9.65
C TRP A 187 9.41 -44.14 10.32
N THR A 188 10.23 -44.91 9.61
CA THR A 188 11.30 -45.72 10.22
C THR A 188 12.59 -45.64 9.40
N SER A 189 13.70 -45.81 10.09
CA SER A 189 15.09 -45.59 9.67
C SER A 189 15.57 -46.47 8.51
N TYR A 190 16.46 -45.93 7.65
CA TYR A 190 17.51 -46.74 7.02
C TYR A 190 18.77 -45.93 6.68
N THR A 191 19.92 -46.60 6.77
CA THR A 191 21.29 -46.05 6.64
C THR A 191 21.82 -46.05 5.20
N PRO A 192 22.82 -45.21 4.86
CA PRO A 192 23.31 -45.05 3.50
C PRO A 192 24.19 -46.24 3.04
N LYS A 193 23.89 -46.81 1.87
CA LYS A 193 24.75 -47.82 1.23
C LYS A 193 25.71 -47.18 0.22
N ARG A 194 27.01 -47.46 0.39
CA ARG A 194 28.06 -47.27 -0.63
C ARG A 194 27.80 -48.14 -1.87
N ARG A 195 27.98 -47.55 -3.06
CA ARG A 195 28.50 -48.13 -4.32
C ARG A 195 28.44 -47.02 -5.39
N ALA A 196 29.31 -46.95 -6.40
CA ALA A 196 30.64 -47.52 -6.59
C ALA A 196 31.39 -46.63 -7.60
N GLU A 197 32.71 -46.69 -7.58
CA GLU A 197 33.54 -46.06 -8.60
C GLU A 197 33.28 -46.70 -9.97
N THR A 198 33.20 -45.89 -11.02
CA THR A 198 33.63 -46.28 -12.37
C THR A 198 34.46 -45.15 -12.94
N LYS A 199 35.71 -45.47 -13.27
CA LYS A 199 36.65 -44.58 -13.96
C LYS A 199 36.39 -44.70 -15.45
N ASP A 200 36.45 -43.58 -16.17
CA ASP A 200 36.93 -43.57 -17.55
C ASP A 200 37.60 -42.22 -17.84
N THR A 201 38.90 -42.26 -18.16
CA THR A 201 39.71 -41.10 -18.58
C THR A 201 40.81 -41.56 -19.54
N ALA A 202 40.84 -41.00 -20.76
CA ALA A 202 41.98 -41.13 -21.69
C ALA A 202 41.97 -40.03 -22.78
N GLY A 203 43.12 -39.40 -23.02
CA GLY A 203 43.40 -38.43 -24.12
C GLY A 203 43.69 -36.99 -23.63
N TRP A 204 44.90 -36.52 -23.29
CA TRP A 204 46.16 -36.35 -24.08
C TRP A 204 45.94 -35.50 -25.36
N ARG A 205 46.62 -34.38 -25.69
CA ARG A 205 47.81 -33.59 -25.25
C ARG A 205 47.50 -32.07 -25.42
N SER A 206 48.23 -31.06 -24.91
CA SER A 206 49.66 -30.72 -25.16
C SER A 206 50.21 -29.64 -24.19
N ALA A 207 51.54 -29.53 -24.12
CA ALA A 207 52.35 -28.66 -23.25
C ALA A 207 52.67 -27.29 -23.94
N PRO A 208 53.54 -26.34 -23.45
CA PRO A 208 54.65 -26.54 -22.51
C PRO A 208 54.98 -25.47 -21.43
N SER A 209 55.62 -25.96 -20.36
CA SER A 209 56.83 -25.44 -19.67
C SER A 209 57.01 -23.94 -19.30
N THR A 210 56.78 -23.67 -18.00
CA THR A 210 57.76 -23.22 -16.98
C THR A 210 58.70 -22.02 -17.22
N SER A 211 58.63 -21.05 -16.30
CA SER A 211 59.79 -20.35 -15.73
C SER A 211 59.62 -20.22 -14.21
N THR A 212 60.52 -20.84 -13.44
CA THR A 212 60.56 -20.78 -11.96
C THR A 212 61.40 -19.62 -11.46
N SER A 213 60.92 -18.89 -10.44
CA SER A 213 61.79 -18.18 -9.50
C SER A 213 61.19 -18.25 -8.09
N SER A 214 61.97 -18.79 -7.16
CA SER A 214 61.61 -18.98 -5.76
C SER A 214 61.99 -17.76 -4.90
N SER A 215 61.09 -17.31 -4.02
CA SER A 215 61.43 -16.46 -2.88
C SER A 215 60.46 -16.72 -1.72
N GLU A 216 61.01 -16.77 -0.50
CA GLU A 216 60.32 -17.11 0.75
C GLU A 216 59.29 -16.05 1.23
N PRO A 217 58.39 -16.39 2.18
CA PRO A 217 57.23 -15.55 2.47
C PRO A 217 57.56 -14.31 3.32
N VAL A 218 57.13 -13.15 2.83
CA VAL A 218 57.15 -11.87 3.57
C VAL A 218 55.87 -11.74 4.41
N PRO A 219 55.92 -11.21 5.66
CA PRO A 219 54.73 -11.08 6.51
C PRO A 219 53.66 -10.17 5.89
N PHE A 220 52.40 -10.53 6.10
CA PHE A 220 51.24 -9.72 5.73
C PHE A 220 51.22 -8.42 6.56
N VAL A 221 51.57 -7.30 5.93
CA VAL A 221 51.36 -5.96 6.50
C VAL A 221 49.99 -5.47 6.07
N GLU A 222 49.13 -5.22 7.06
CA GLU A 222 47.78 -4.72 6.88
C GLU A 222 47.78 -3.30 6.27
N PRO A 223 47.07 -3.03 5.16
CA PRO A 223 47.02 -1.70 4.58
C PRO A 223 46.23 -0.74 5.49
N GLN A 224 46.93 0.23 6.07
CA GLN A 224 46.30 1.38 6.73
C GLN A 224 45.35 2.11 5.75
N PRO A 225 44.16 2.55 6.20
CA PRO A 225 43.18 3.17 5.31
C PRO A 225 43.64 4.57 4.88
N SER A 226 43.81 4.76 3.57
CA SER A 226 43.98 6.09 2.96
C SER A 226 42.73 6.95 3.23
N GLU A 227 42.93 8.17 3.74
CA GLU A 227 41.85 9.08 4.13
C GLU A 227 40.78 9.28 3.04
N GLN A 228 39.59 8.70 3.22
CA GLN A 228 38.38 9.14 2.51
C GLN A 228 37.95 10.51 3.03
N ARG A 229 38.49 11.58 2.43
CA ARG A 229 38.04 12.94 2.74
C ARG A 229 36.69 13.25 2.08
N GLN A 230 35.73 13.59 2.94
CA GLN A 230 34.60 14.50 2.68
C GLN A 230 33.51 14.03 1.71
N GLY A 231 32.63 13.15 2.21
CA GLY A 231 31.26 12.96 1.67
C GLY A 231 30.17 12.76 2.75
N THR A 232 30.54 12.48 4.00
CA THR A 232 29.62 12.06 5.07
C THR A 232 28.79 13.19 5.68
N ALA A 233 29.31 14.42 5.72
CA ALA A 233 28.59 15.56 6.32
C ALA A 233 27.30 15.92 5.55
N SER A 234 27.37 15.99 4.22
CA SER A 234 26.22 16.34 3.37
C SER A 234 25.09 15.31 3.44
N TYR A 235 25.42 14.03 3.64
CA TYR A 235 24.45 12.94 3.72
C TYR A 235 23.72 12.87 5.08
N GLN A 236 24.35 13.36 6.15
CA GLN A 236 23.70 13.44 7.47
C GLN A 236 22.82 14.69 7.60
N GLU A 237 23.19 15.82 7.00
CA GLU A 237 22.38 17.05 7.02
C GLU A 237 21.14 16.97 6.11
N SER A 238 21.19 16.24 4.98
CA SER A 238 20.02 16.08 4.09
C SER A 238 18.86 15.35 4.79
N ASN A 239 19.16 14.26 5.50
CA ASN A 239 18.13 13.46 6.20
C ASN A 239 17.37 14.25 7.28
N ALA A 240 17.98 15.29 7.89
CA ALA A 240 17.32 16.11 8.91
C ALA A 240 16.15 16.96 8.37
N ASN A 241 16.08 17.22 7.05
CA ASN A 241 15.08 18.12 6.46
C ASN A 241 13.85 17.40 5.87
N ARG A 242 13.97 16.11 5.52
CA ARG A 242 12.85 15.23 5.11
C ARG A 242 11.77 15.12 6.19
N TYR A 243 12.20 15.14 7.45
CA TYR A 243 11.36 14.90 8.62
C TYR A 243 10.84 16.18 9.31
N LYS A 244 11.14 17.36 8.78
CA LYS A 244 10.61 18.64 9.28
C LYS A 244 9.13 18.85 8.85
N PRO A 245 8.21 19.13 9.80
CA PRO A 245 6.83 19.53 9.54
C PRO A 245 6.70 20.74 8.60
N ILE A 246 5.62 20.79 7.82
CA ILE A 246 5.29 21.93 6.94
C ILE A 246 4.80 23.11 7.79
N GLN A 247 5.20 24.33 7.43
CA GLN A 247 4.77 25.58 8.04
C GLN A 247 3.78 26.35 7.14
N ALA A 248 2.98 27.26 7.69
CA ALA A 248 1.98 28.03 6.91
C ALA A 248 2.58 28.94 5.82
N THR A 249 3.83 29.33 5.99
CA THR A 249 4.62 30.16 5.07
C THR A 249 5.18 29.42 3.87
N ASP A 250 5.15 28.08 3.89
CA ASP A 250 5.83 27.21 2.93
C ASP A 250 5.13 27.24 1.54
N ARG A 251 5.88 27.50 0.45
CA ARG A 251 5.40 27.47 -0.95
C ARG A 251 6.28 26.63 -1.91
N PHE A 252 5.73 25.54 -2.44
CA PHE A 252 6.42 24.44 -3.13
C PHE A 252 6.69 24.70 -4.63
N TRP A 253 7.08 25.91 -5.03
CA TRP A 253 7.05 26.34 -6.44
C TRP A 253 7.84 25.47 -7.43
N ARG A 254 9.04 25.02 -7.03
CA ARG A 254 9.92 24.17 -7.84
C ARG A 254 9.78 22.68 -7.53
N GLY A 255 8.78 22.31 -6.72
CA GLY A 255 8.68 20.98 -6.12
C GLY A 255 9.68 20.84 -4.97
N ALA A 256 9.19 20.32 -3.83
CA ALA A 256 9.80 20.49 -2.50
C ALA A 256 9.89 21.95 -2.03
N ILE A 257 10.29 22.17 -0.77
CA ILE A 257 10.59 23.53 -0.25
C ILE A 257 11.79 23.56 0.67
N LYS A 258 12.65 24.51 0.33
CA LYS A 258 13.63 25.23 1.12
C LYS A 258 13.03 26.46 1.83
N VAL A 259 13.06 26.43 3.16
CA VAL A 259 13.76 27.51 3.87
C VAL A 259 14.87 26.83 4.68
N SER A 260 16.12 27.08 4.29
CA SER A 260 17.33 26.43 4.83
C SER A 260 17.37 24.90 4.68
N PHE A 261 17.64 24.46 3.44
CA PHE A 261 17.91 23.08 3.00
C PHE A 261 16.70 22.14 3.10
N SER A 262 16.48 21.36 2.03
CA SER A 262 15.22 20.68 1.77
C SER A 262 15.42 19.26 1.24
N SER A 263 14.32 18.52 1.22
CA SER A 263 14.24 17.13 0.75
C SER A 263 13.14 17.06 -0.28
N LEU A 264 13.38 16.33 -1.38
CA LEU A 264 12.44 16.16 -2.48
C LEU A 264 11.08 15.64 -1.98
N THR A 265 11.15 14.69 -1.05
CA THR A 265 10.00 14.05 -0.45
C THR A 265 9.79 14.60 0.95
N LYS A 266 8.56 14.51 1.43
CA LYS A 266 8.27 14.61 2.86
C LYS A 266 7.84 13.23 3.34
N ALA A 267 8.37 12.82 4.49
CA ALA A 267 7.88 11.63 5.16
C ALA A 267 6.67 12.00 6.02
N SER A 268 5.69 11.10 6.06
CA SER A 268 4.53 11.24 6.93
C SER A 268 4.97 11.29 8.40
N PHE A 269 4.12 11.89 9.22
CA PHE A 269 4.23 11.77 10.65
C PHE A 269 4.25 10.28 11.06
N ASN A 270 5.06 9.96 12.06
CA ASN A 270 5.05 8.64 12.68
C ASN A 270 5.26 8.75 14.19
N ARG A 271 4.35 8.15 14.94
CA ARG A 271 4.30 8.24 16.40
C ARG A 271 5.42 7.50 17.14
N TYR A 272 6.15 6.61 16.46
CA TYR A 272 7.25 5.82 17.01
C TYR A 272 8.63 6.38 16.65
N ALA A 273 8.68 7.39 15.78
CA ALA A 273 9.93 8.05 15.42
C ALA A 273 10.41 9.01 16.52
N SER A 274 11.71 9.34 16.49
CA SER A 274 12.29 10.39 17.33
C SER A 274 11.51 11.71 17.20
N THR A 275 11.30 12.38 18.33
CA THR A 275 10.67 13.72 18.39
C THR A 275 11.46 14.79 17.64
N GLN A 276 12.75 14.56 17.36
CA GLN A 276 13.57 15.42 16.51
C GLN A 276 13.25 15.27 15.01
N ASN A 277 12.73 14.12 14.60
CA ASN A 277 12.38 13.76 13.22
C ASN A 277 10.94 13.22 13.13
N PRO A 278 9.92 14.03 13.51
CA PRO A 278 8.55 13.57 13.66
C PRO A 278 7.86 13.30 12.31
N GLY A 279 8.32 13.90 11.20
CA GLY A 279 7.64 13.87 9.91
C GLY A 279 6.47 14.86 9.83
N THR A 280 5.85 14.95 8.66
CA THR A 280 4.74 15.87 8.37
C THR A 280 3.38 15.20 8.60
N LYS A 281 2.52 15.81 9.41
CA LYS A 281 1.16 15.30 9.64
C LYS A 281 0.25 15.59 8.45
N PHE A 282 -0.86 14.86 8.34
CA PHE A 282 -1.76 15.02 7.19
C PHE A 282 -2.41 16.41 7.14
N GLU A 283 -2.80 16.99 8.27
CA GLU A 283 -3.37 18.33 8.34
C GLU A 283 -2.40 19.44 7.89
N GLU A 284 -1.09 19.21 7.96
CA GLU A 284 -0.06 20.19 7.65
C GLU A 284 0.07 20.41 6.13
N ILE A 285 -0.35 19.46 5.28
CA ILE A 285 -0.30 19.62 3.80
C ILE A 285 -1.27 20.70 3.30
N PHE A 286 -2.34 20.97 4.06
CA PHE A 286 -3.35 21.98 3.76
C PHE A 286 -2.92 23.39 4.19
N LEU A 287 -1.81 23.55 4.93
CA LEU A 287 -1.39 24.86 5.41
C LEU A 287 -1.10 25.83 4.24
N PRO A 288 -1.57 27.10 4.30
CA PRO A 288 -2.06 27.80 5.49
C PRO A 288 -3.53 27.55 5.86
N ALA A 289 -4.29 26.76 5.09
CA ALA A 289 -5.68 26.43 5.43
C ALA A 289 -5.73 25.55 6.69
N THR A 290 -6.77 25.76 7.49
CA THR A 290 -7.07 24.98 8.70
C THR A 290 -8.55 24.62 8.73
N ARG A 291 -8.96 23.72 9.63
CA ARG A 291 -10.37 23.36 9.79
C ARG A 291 -11.29 24.57 10.07
N ALA A 292 -10.76 25.60 10.71
CA ALA A 292 -11.50 26.82 11.08
C ALA A 292 -11.48 27.89 9.98
N GLN A 293 -10.39 28.01 9.22
CA GLN A 293 -10.18 29.09 8.25
C GLN A 293 -9.64 28.54 6.91
N PRO A 294 -10.35 28.75 5.79
CA PRO A 294 -9.90 28.28 4.47
C PRO A 294 -8.60 28.91 3.98
N ASN A 295 -8.25 30.13 4.41
CA ASN A 295 -7.00 30.84 4.05
C ASN A 295 -6.64 30.76 2.55
N GLY A 296 -7.64 31.03 1.70
CA GLY A 296 -7.52 31.01 0.25
C GLY A 296 -7.80 29.65 -0.41
N LEU A 297 -7.92 28.55 0.33
CA LEU A 297 -8.31 27.24 -0.22
C LEU A 297 -9.79 27.25 -0.63
N GLN A 298 -10.05 27.01 -1.91
CA GLN A 298 -11.38 27.09 -2.54
C GLN A 298 -11.99 25.72 -2.84
N ARG A 299 -11.16 24.71 -3.13
CA ARG A 299 -11.60 23.35 -3.46
C ARG A 299 -10.53 22.32 -3.12
N VAL A 300 -10.97 21.11 -2.79
CA VAL A 300 -10.10 19.94 -2.62
C VAL A 300 -10.60 18.81 -3.52
N LEU A 301 -9.68 18.12 -4.21
CA LEU A 301 -9.92 16.80 -4.78
C LEU A 301 -8.94 15.80 -4.16
N LEU A 302 -9.43 14.67 -3.66
CA LEU A 302 -8.66 13.61 -3.03
C LEU A 302 -8.89 12.27 -3.77
N THR A 303 -7.87 11.42 -3.86
CA THR A 303 -8.04 10.02 -4.25
C THR A 303 -7.32 9.08 -3.29
N SER A 304 -7.88 7.90 -3.03
CA SER A 304 -7.25 6.86 -2.21
C SER A 304 -7.90 5.49 -2.37
N TYR A 305 -7.12 4.44 -2.09
CA TYR A 305 -7.64 3.08 -1.99
C TYR A 305 -8.62 2.91 -0.83
N ASP A 306 -8.25 3.46 0.33
CA ASP A 306 -8.99 3.39 1.60
C ASP A 306 -9.04 4.76 2.30
N VAL A 307 -10.04 4.99 3.14
CA VAL A 307 -10.35 6.31 3.72
C VAL A 307 -11.11 6.24 5.06
N GLU A 308 -10.77 7.16 5.96
CA GLU A 308 -11.59 7.53 7.14
C GLU A 308 -12.27 8.89 6.87
N ILE A 309 -13.54 8.90 6.46
CA ILE A 309 -14.24 10.14 6.05
C ILE A 309 -14.43 11.09 7.25
N GLU A 310 -14.79 10.55 8.41
CA GLU A 310 -14.99 11.28 9.67
C GLU A 310 -13.70 11.95 10.14
N TRP A 311 -12.54 11.33 9.87
CA TRP A 311 -11.24 11.92 10.13
C TRP A 311 -10.97 13.11 9.20
N LEU A 312 -11.19 12.96 7.89
CA LEU A 312 -10.98 14.04 6.93
C LEU A 312 -11.92 15.25 7.18
N LEU A 313 -13.18 15.00 7.55
CA LEU A 313 -14.17 16.01 7.93
C LEU A 313 -13.76 16.86 9.15
N ALA A 314 -12.92 16.30 10.03
CA ALA A 314 -12.36 17.01 11.18
C ALA A 314 -11.17 17.92 10.81
N LEU A 315 -10.55 17.74 9.64
CA LEU A 315 -9.33 18.46 9.23
C LEU A 315 -9.62 19.54 8.17
N ILE A 316 -10.48 19.25 7.21
CA ILE A 316 -10.68 20.11 6.03
C ILE A 316 -11.76 21.19 6.33
N PRO A 317 -11.53 22.48 5.99
CA PRO A 317 -12.54 23.54 6.15
C PRO A 317 -13.83 23.26 5.36
N ARG A 318 -14.89 24.04 5.62
CA ARG A 318 -16.20 23.87 4.96
C ARG A 318 -16.21 24.47 3.55
N ILE A 319 -15.55 23.77 2.63
CA ILE A 319 -15.40 24.10 1.19
C ILE A 319 -15.77 22.88 0.32
N PRO A 320 -15.98 23.03 -0.99
CA PRO A 320 -16.19 21.90 -1.90
C PRO A 320 -15.04 20.86 -1.84
N VAL A 321 -15.38 19.60 -1.54
CA VAL A 321 -14.46 18.46 -1.53
C VAL A 321 -14.99 17.33 -2.40
N THR A 322 -14.18 16.89 -3.36
CA THR A 322 -14.41 15.71 -4.18
C THR A 322 -13.46 14.60 -3.71
N TYR A 323 -13.96 13.48 -3.19
CA TYR A 323 -13.15 12.30 -2.92
C TYR A 323 -13.45 11.21 -3.97
N ILE A 324 -12.43 10.57 -4.54
CA ILE A 324 -12.59 9.45 -5.50
C ILE A 324 -11.90 8.21 -4.94
N GLY A 325 -12.63 7.11 -4.81
CA GLY A 325 -12.09 5.88 -4.23
C GLY A 325 -12.85 4.62 -4.63
N ASN A 326 -12.53 3.51 -3.97
CA ASN A 326 -13.23 2.24 -4.23
C ASN A 326 -14.65 2.26 -3.63
N PRO A 327 -15.65 1.70 -4.34
CA PRO A 327 -16.90 1.28 -3.71
C PRO A 327 -16.63 0.06 -2.80
N PRO A 328 -17.60 -0.36 -1.97
CA PRO A 328 -17.54 -1.63 -1.25
C PRO A 328 -17.19 -2.82 -2.17
N LYS A 329 -16.63 -3.89 -1.59
CA LYS A 329 -16.21 -5.09 -2.34
C LYS A 329 -17.42 -5.73 -3.02
N GLY A 330 -17.44 -5.76 -4.35
CA GLY A 330 -18.47 -6.39 -5.16
C GLY A 330 -18.43 -5.96 -6.63
N ASP A 331 -19.46 -6.31 -7.39
CA ASP A 331 -19.67 -5.87 -8.78
C ASP A 331 -21.09 -5.31 -8.90
N TYR A 332 -21.21 -4.00 -9.14
CA TYR A 332 -22.49 -3.28 -9.26
C TYR A 332 -23.41 -3.82 -10.36
N ARG A 333 -22.86 -4.62 -11.28
CA ARG A 333 -23.59 -5.30 -12.36
C ARG A 333 -24.34 -6.55 -11.87
N ARG A 334 -23.97 -7.07 -10.69
CA ARG A 334 -24.53 -8.29 -10.08
C ARG A 334 -25.22 -8.01 -8.75
N ASP A 335 -24.74 -7.01 -8.01
CA ASP A 335 -25.25 -6.61 -6.71
C ASP A 335 -25.66 -5.14 -6.73
N ARG A 336 -26.96 -4.88 -6.44
CA ARG A 336 -27.54 -3.53 -6.45
C ARG A 336 -27.17 -2.69 -5.22
N SER A 337 -26.60 -3.30 -4.17
CA SER A 337 -26.10 -2.58 -2.99
C SER A 337 -24.76 -1.88 -3.25
N ILE A 338 -24.03 -2.31 -4.29
CA ILE A 338 -22.77 -1.70 -4.70
C ILE A 338 -23.07 -0.47 -5.56
N PRO A 339 -22.57 0.74 -5.21
CA PRO A 339 -22.78 1.93 -6.02
C PRO A 339 -22.30 1.75 -7.46
N LYS A 340 -23.09 2.25 -8.39
CA LYS A 340 -22.70 2.36 -9.81
C LYS A 340 -21.58 3.40 -9.98
N PRO A 341 -20.85 3.41 -11.11
CA PRO A 341 -19.95 4.51 -11.42
C PRO A 341 -20.71 5.84 -11.49
N GLY A 342 -20.16 6.90 -10.88
CA GLY A 342 -20.84 8.19 -10.74
C GLY A 342 -20.34 9.00 -9.54
N PHE A 343 -20.94 10.17 -9.32
CA PHE A 343 -20.65 11.06 -8.20
C PHE A 343 -21.87 11.15 -7.28
N TYR A 344 -21.64 11.00 -5.98
CA TYR A 344 -22.68 10.87 -4.96
C TYR A 344 -22.47 11.91 -3.85
N PRO A 345 -23.47 12.73 -3.48
CA PRO A 345 -23.33 13.68 -2.38
C PRO A 345 -23.14 12.95 -1.05
N CYS A 346 -22.40 13.54 -0.12
CA CYS A 346 -22.20 12.99 1.22
C CYS A 346 -23.35 13.38 2.16
N THR A 347 -24.12 12.40 2.63
CA THR A 347 -25.18 12.61 3.64
C THR A 347 -24.56 13.20 4.92
N GLY A 348 -25.03 14.38 5.33
CA GLY A 348 -24.50 15.13 6.48
C GLY A 348 -23.38 16.12 6.15
N ALA A 349 -22.80 16.09 4.95
CA ALA A 349 -21.77 17.03 4.50
C ALA A 349 -22.07 17.51 3.06
N SER A 350 -22.99 18.47 2.91
CA SER A 350 -23.47 18.93 1.59
C SER A 350 -22.42 19.56 0.67
N ASN A 351 -21.25 19.93 1.21
CA ASN A 351 -20.09 20.39 0.45
C ASN A 351 -19.13 19.26 0.04
N TRP A 352 -19.51 17.99 0.24
CA TRP A 352 -18.71 16.80 -0.09
C TRP A 352 -19.42 15.90 -1.09
N GLU A 353 -18.64 15.31 -1.98
CA GLU A 353 -19.08 14.26 -2.91
C GLU A 353 -18.06 13.10 -2.99
N MET A 354 -18.58 11.91 -3.28
CA MET A 354 -17.84 10.67 -3.49
C MET A 354 -17.95 10.23 -4.95
N GLY A 355 -16.84 10.24 -5.68
CA GLY A 355 -16.69 9.67 -7.00
C GLY A 355 -16.37 8.17 -6.95
N VAL A 356 -17.15 7.38 -7.67
CA VAL A 356 -16.93 5.95 -7.90
C VAL A 356 -16.49 5.75 -9.35
N PRO A 357 -15.23 5.33 -9.62
CA PRO A 357 -14.74 5.18 -10.99
C PRO A 357 -15.36 3.97 -11.69
N ASN A 358 -15.48 4.02 -13.01
CA ASN A 358 -15.96 2.89 -13.81
C ASN A 358 -14.91 1.76 -13.83
N LYS A 359 -15.16 0.70 -13.05
CA LYS A 359 -14.31 -0.50 -13.05
C LYS A 359 -14.59 -1.37 -14.29
N PRO A 360 -13.63 -1.55 -15.21
CA PRO A 360 -13.84 -2.39 -16.40
C PRO A 360 -13.94 -3.88 -16.06
N HIS A 361 -13.39 -4.32 -14.92
CA HIS A 361 -13.56 -5.65 -14.37
C HIS A 361 -13.58 -5.63 -12.83
N PRO A 362 -14.16 -6.62 -12.14
CA PRO A 362 -14.27 -6.62 -10.67
C PRO A 362 -12.93 -6.55 -9.93
N GLY A 363 -11.87 -7.14 -10.51
CA GLY A 363 -10.52 -7.10 -9.94
C GLY A 363 -9.77 -5.76 -10.08
N ALA A 364 -10.39 -4.71 -10.63
CA ALA A 364 -9.74 -3.41 -10.79
C ALA A 364 -9.77 -2.63 -9.48
N LEU A 365 -8.60 -2.19 -9.00
CA LEU A 365 -8.47 -1.45 -7.76
C LEU A 365 -8.03 -0.02 -8.04
N GLN A 366 -8.78 0.96 -7.50
CA GLN A 366 -8.28 2.31 -7.37
C GLN A 366 -7.20 2.27 -6.28
N HIS A 367 -5.95 2.59 -6.59
CA HIS A 367 -4.87 2.59 -5.60
C HIS A 367 -4.02 3.87 -5.58
N SER A 368 -4.13 4.71 -6.62
CA SER A 368 -3.58 6.08 -6.71
C SER A 368 -3.96 6.95 -5.51
N LYS A 369 -2.98 7.64 -4.94
CA LYS A 369 -3.16 8.57 -3.82
C LYS A 369 -2.71 9.97 -4.22
N LEU A 370 -3.69 10.85 -4.32
CA LEU A 370 -3.56 12.20 -4.89
C LEU A 370 -4.32 13.18 -4.00
N ALA A 371 -3.77 14.36 -3.81
CA ALA A 371 -4.53 15.52 -3.35
C ALA A 371 -4.25 16.72 -4.28
N LEU A 372 -5.31 17.37 -4.73
CA LEU A 372 -5.30 18.61 -5.49
C LEU A 372 -5.99 19.68 -4.64
N LEU A 373 -5.22 20.65 -4.15
CA LEU A 373 -5.69 21.71 -3.26
C LEU A 373 -5.66 23.03 -4.02
N TYR A 374 -6.84 23.55 -4.35
CA TYR A 374 -6.99 24.75 -5.19
C TYR A 374 -7.04 25.99 -4.30
N TYR A 375 -5.94 26.73 -4.18
CA TYR A 375 -5.92 28.03 -3.53
C TYR A 375 -6.17 29.15 -4.55
N THR A 376 -6.61 30.32 -4.08
CA THR A 376 -6.74 31.57 -4.85
C THR A 376 -5.47 32.07 -5.54
N THR A 377 -4.32 31.46 -5.26
CA THR A 377 -2.99 31.89 -5.75
C THR A 377 -2.22 30.77 -6.46
N HIS A 378 -2.56 29.50 -6.19
CA HIS A 378 -1.83 28.34 -6.68
C HIS A 378 -2.66 27.06 -6.54
N LEU A 379 -2.38 26.09 -7.39
CA LEU A 379 -2.77 24.70 -7.21
C LEU A 379 -1.63 23.97 -6.50
N ARG A 380 -1.89 23.38 -5.34
CA ARG A 380 -0.97 22.44 -4.69
C ARG A 380 -1.32 21.02 -5.08
N VAL A 381 -0.34 20.30 -5.63
CA VAL A 381 -0.46 18.88 -6.00
C VAL A 381 0.37 18.05 -5.02
N ILE A 382 -0.25 17.06 -4.39
CA ILE A 382 0.43 16.06 -3.55
C ILE A 382 0.21 14.67 -4.14
N ILE A 383 1.28 13.92 -4.35
CA ILE A 383 1.25 12.50 -4.76
C ILE A 383 1.91 11.68 -3.67
N SER A 384 1.18 10.74 -3.05
CA SER A 384 1.62 10.05 -1.83
C SER A 384 1.61 8.53 -1.94
N THR A 385 2.22 7.86 -0.95
CA THR A 385 2.18 6.40 -0.80
C THR A 385 1.09 5.92 0.16
N GLY A 386 0.62 6.81 1.05
CA GLY A 386 -0.29 6.51 2.16
C GLY A 386 -1.77 6.72 1.83
N ASN A 387 -2.61 5.83 2.36
CA ASN A 387 -4.07 5.96 2.32
C ASN A 387 -4.55 7.16 3.15
N LEU A 388 -5.81 7.56 2.97
CA LEU A 388 -6.44 8.66 3.72
C LEU A 388 -7.03 8.17 5.05
N SER A 389 -6.18 7.53 5.87
CA SER A 389 -6.51 6.99 7.19
C SER A 389 -5.49 7.43 8.24
N ARG A 390 -5.91 7.49 9.51
CA ARG A 390 -5.02 7.82 10.64
C ARG A 390 -3.88 6.82 10.78
N VAL A 391 -4.13 5.54 10.45
CA VAL A 391 -3.14 4.46 10.52
C VAL A 391 -1.95 4.77 9.60
N ASP A 392 -2.21 5.13 8.34
CA ASP A 392 -1.16 5.44 7.37
C ASP A 392 -0.38 6.72 7.68
N TRP A 393 -1.00 7.70 8.36
CA TRP A 393 -0.40 8.98 8.71
C TRP A 393 0.07 9.08 10.18
N SER A 394 0.17 7.94 10.88
CA SER A 394 0.61 7.89 12.29
C SER A 394 1.40 6.63 12.67
N ARG A 395 1.03 5.46 12.14
CA ARG A 395 1.63 4.16 12.52
C ARG A 395 2.64 3.65 11.50
N TYR A 396 2.38 3.87 10.21
CA TYR A 396 3.33 3.55 9.14
C TYR A 396 4.16 4.76 8.72
N GLU A 397 5.33 4.50 8.13
CA GLU A 397 6.06 5.51 7.39
C GLU A 397 5.61 5.51 5.93
N ASN A 398 5.09 6.65 5.50
CA ASN A 398 4.73 6.95 4.13
C ASN A 398 5.58 8.12 3.61
N LEU A 399 5.63 8.28 2.29
CA LEU A 399 6.32 9.36 1.61
C LEU A 399 5.34 10.09 0.70
N PHE A 400 5.59 11.36 0.43
CA PHE A 400 4.85 12.14 -0.57
C PHE A 400 5.73 13.16 -1.28
N TYR A 401 5.41 13.36 -2.56
CA TYR A 401 5.84 14.48 -3.39
C TYR A 401 4.82 15.62 -3.27
N ILE A 402 5.29 16.86 -3.33
CA ILE A 402 4.45 18.06 -3.19
C ILE A 402 5.03 19.22 -4.01
N GLN A 403 4.19 19.84 -4.84
CA GLN A 403 4.51 21.02 -5.66
C GLN A 403 3.33 22.00 -5.71
N ASP A 404 3.65 23.30 -5.68
CA ASP A 404 2.72 24.42 -5.86
C ASP A 404 2.88 24.98 -7.28
N PHE A 405 1.76 25.10 -8.00
CA PHE A 405 1.70 25.61 -9.38
C PHE A 405 0.97 26.97 -9.38
N PRO A 406 1.65 28.07 -9.73
CA PRO A 406 1.04 29.40 -9.76
C PRO A 406 0.13 29.55 -10.99
N HIS A 407 -0.68 30.63 -11.03
CA HIS A 407 -1.43 30.98 -12.24
C HIS A 407 -0.50 31.23 -13.45
N GLU A 408 0.58 31.97 -13.22
CA GLU A 408 1.59 32.31 -14.23
C GLU A 408 2.99 32.04 -13.68
N SER A 409 3.96 31.78 -14.58
CA SER A 409 5.37 31.66 -14.21
C SER A 409 6.24 32.42 -15.20
N LEU A 410 7.13 33.26 -14.67
CA LEU A 410 8.14 34.00 -15.41
C LEU A 410 9.47 33.23 -15.50
N ASP A 411 9.61 32.14 -14.76
CA ASP A 411 10.80 31.29 -14.76
C ASP A 411 10.87 30.44 -16.03
N SER A 412 12.08 30.19 -16.50
CA SER A 412 12.34 29.20 -17.56
C SER A 412 12.54 27.81 -16.95
N PRO A 413 11.88 26.76 -17.47
CA PRO A 413 12.12 25.38 -17.03
C PRO A 413 13.49 24.89 -17.50
N SER A 414 14.09 23.93 -16.78
CA SER A 414 15.27 23.23 -17.28
C SER A 414 14.91 22.19 -18.34
N SER A 415 15.91 21.61 -18.99
CA SER A 415 15.76 20.49 -19.92
C SER A 415 15.28 19.18 -19.26
N GLN A 416 15.39 19.04 -17.93
CA GLN A 416 14.92 17.87 -17.18
C GLN A 416 13.45 18.00 -16.73
N ALA A 417 12.88 19.20 -16.74
CA ALA A 417 11.51 19.44 -16.31
C ALA A 417 10.48 18.70 -17.19
N SER A 418 9.41 18.20 -16.57
CA SER A 418 8.34 17.53 -17.31
C SER A 418 7.40 18.52 -18.01
N GLY A 419 7.24 19.73 -17.45
CA GLY A 419 6.40 20.79 -18.00
C GLY A 419 4.94 20.36 -18.19
N ASP A 420 4.32 20.77 -19.30
CA ASP A 420 2.92 20.45 -19.61
C ASP A 420 2.61 18.94 -19.74
N ASP A 421 3.60 18.07 -19.96
CA ASP A 421 3.39 16.61 -19.92
C ASP A 421 3.00 16.11 -18.51
N PHE A 422 3.37 16.84 -17.43
CA PHE A 422 2.81 16.60 -16.10
C PHE A 422 1.30 16.85 -16.08
N ARG A 423 0.85 18.00 -16.63
CA ARG A 423 -0.57 18.35 -16.71
C ARG A 423 -1.34 17.33 -17.54
N VAL A 424 -0.83 16.99 -18.73
CA VAL A 424 -1.46 16.01 -19.63
C VAL A 424 -1.60 14.64 -18.95
N GLN A 425 -0.58 14.16 -18.24
CA GLN A 425 -0.67 12.90 -17.49
C GLN A 425 -1.62 13.00 -16.30
N LEU A 426 -1.62 14.11 -15.56
CA LEU A 426 -2.56 14.33 -14.45
C LEU A 426 -4.02 14.32 -14.97
N GLU A 427 -4.29 14.99 -16.09
CA GLU A 427 -5.59 14.98 -16.77
C GLU A 427 -6.00 13.58 -17.22
N GLN A 428 -5.08 12.79 -17.80
CA GLN A 428 -5.33 11.39 -18.16
C GLN A 428 -5.68 10.53 -16.94
N VAL A 429 -4.98 10.73 -15.81
CA VAL A 429 -5.27 10.05 -14.55
C VAL A 429 -6.68 10.39 -14.05
N LEU A 430 -7.06 11.68 -14.02
CA LEU A 430 -8.40 12.10 -13.61
C LEU A 430 -9.51 11.57 -14.54
N VAL A 431 -9.31 11.60 -15.86
CA VAL A 431 -10.25 11.03 -16.84
C VAL A 431 -10.37 9.52 -16.66
N SER A 432 -9.26 8.80 -16.44
CA SER A 432 -9.30 7.35 -16.18
C SER A 432 -10.05 7.00 -14.89
N LEU A 433 -10.05 7.91 -13.90
CA LEU A 433 -10.83 7.81 -12.67
C LEU A 433 -12.30 8.25 -12.85
N SER A 434 -12.74 8.41 -14.10
CA SER A 434 -14.10 8.81 -14.47
C SER A 434 -14.51 10.21 -14.00
N LEU A 435 -13.55 11.10 -13.71
CA LEU A 435 -13.85 12.51 -13.46
C LEU A 435 -14.31 13.17 -14.77
N PRO A 436 -15.52 13.77 -14.83
CA PRO A 436 -15.99 14.47 -16.03
C PRO A 436 -15.09 15.66 -16.34
N GLN A 437 -14.82 15.93 -17.62
CA GLN A 437 -14.06 17.13 -18.02
C GLN A 437 -14.80 18.44 -17.70
N SER A 438 -16.13 18.38 -17.57
CA SER A 438 -16.98 19.47 -17.08
C SER A 438 -16.92 19.68 -15.56
N HIS A 439 -16.27 18.79 -14.80
CA HIS A 439 -16.17 18.92 -13.35
C HIS A 439 -15.25 20.10 -12.98
N PRO A 440 -15.61 20.98 -12.03
CA PRO A 440 -14.82 22.17 -11.72
C PRO A 440 -13.36 21.89 -11.30
N ALA A 441 -13.06 20.73 -10.71
CA ALA A 441 -11.67 20.34 -10.42
C ALA A 441 -10.87 19.98 -11.69
N TYR A 442 -11.51 19.49 -12.76
CA TYR A 442 -10.81 19.25 -14.03
C TYR A 442 -10.57 20.59 -14.75
N ILE A 443 -11.63 21.40 -14.90
CA ILE A 443 -11.55 22.73 -15.53
C ILE A 443 -10.49 23.60 -14.84
N GLY A 444 -10.46 23.59 -13.50
CA GLY A 444 -9.55 24.39 -12.70
C GLY A 444 -8.05 24.12 -12.95
N LEU A 445 -7.67 22.97 -13.52
CA LEU A 445 -6.27 22.72 -13.90
C LEU A 445 -5.77 23.70 -14.96
N SER A 446 -6.64 24.12 -15.89
CA SER A 446 -6.28 25.06 -16.96
C SER A 446 -5.91 26.47 -16.47
N SER A 447 -6.27 26.80 -15.23
CA SER A 447 -5.96 28.09 -14.60
C SER A 447 -4.53 28.19 -14.06
N PHE A 448 -3.72 27.13 -14.11
CA PHE A 448 -2.38 27.08 -13.49
C PHE A 448 -1.27 26.68 -14.47
N CYS A 449 -0.09 27.24 -14.25
CA CYS A 449 1.08 27.06 -15.09
C CYS A 449 1.92 25.86 -14.64
N PHE A 450 1.94 24.79 -15.46
CA PHE A 450 2.71 23.57 -15.19
C PHE A 450 4.13 23.58 -15.78
N LYS A 451 4.59 24.69 -16.38
CA LYS A 451 5.93 24.77 -17.00
C LYS A 451 7.06 24.32 -16.08
N MET A 452 6.97 24.68 -14.80
CA MET A 452 7.97 24.35 -13.77
C MET A 452 7.74 22.98 -13.10
N ALA A 453 6.91 22.10 -13.68
CA ALA A 453 6.71 20.74 -13.15
C ALA A 453 8.04 19.97 -13.15
N ALA A 454 8.57 19.71 -11.95
CA ALA A 454 9.93 19.24 -11.79
C ALA A 454 10.04 17.70 -11.90
N ALA A 455 8.99 16.98 -11.49
CA ALA A 455 8.93 15.52 -11.57
C ALA A 455 8.12 15.04 -12.78
N HIS A 456 8.33 13.82 -13.26
CA HIS A 456 7.56 13.23 -14.37
C HIS A 456 6.51 12.26 -13.85
N ILE A 457 5.23 12.43 -14.20
CA ILE A 457 4.19 11.45 -13.81
C ILE A 457 4.41 10.13 -14.55
N VAL A 458 4.41 9.05 -13.76
CA VAL A 458 4.28 7.67 -14.22
C VAL A 458 3.09 7.07 -13.48
N ALA A 459 2.01 6.84 -14.23
CA ALA A 459 0.75 6.36 -13.71
C ALA A 459 0.27 5.11 -14.47
N SER A 460 -0.59 4.35 -13.83
CA SER A 460 -1.30 3.23 -14.41
C SER A 460 -2.79 3.44 -14.28
N TRP A 461 -3.55 2.89 -15.22
CA TRP A 461 -5.00 2.74 -15.11
C TRP A 461 -5.41 1.43 -15.77
N PRO A 462 -6.58 0.86 -15.40
CA PRO A 462 -7.02 -0.44 -15.91
C PRO A 462 -7.20 -0.41 -17.44
N ILE A 463 -6.41 -1.22 -18.13
CA ILE A 463 -6.40 -1.38 -19.59
C ILE A 463 -6.39 -2.88 -19.86
N SER A 464 -7.45 -3.40 -20.47
CA SER A 464 -7.54 -4.82 -20.84
C SER A 464 -6.46 -5.19 -21.87
N ARG A 465 -6.27 -4.33 -22.89
CA ARG A 465 -5.22 -4.44 -23.90
C ARG A 465 -5.07 -3.13 -24.68
N VAL A 466 -3.83 -2.67 -24.87
CA VAL A 466 -3.42 -1.71 -25.92
C VAL A 466 -2.39 -2.37 -26.84
N GLU A 467 -2.28 -1.87 -28.08
CA GLU A 467 -1.31 -2.30 -29.09
C GLU A 467 -0.41 -1.14 -29.51
N GLY A 468 0.84 -1.42 -29.87
CA GLY A 468 1.79 -0.42 -30.39
C GLY A 468 2.49 0.39 -29.29
N TRP A 469 3.78 0.71 -29.50
CA TRP A 469 4.58 1.42 -28.49
C TRP A 469 4.04 2.82 -28.15
N SER A 470 3.42 3.52 -29.10
CA SER A 470 2.79 4.83 -28.89
C SER A 470 1.67 4.84 -27.84
N GLU A 471 0.93 3.74 -27.68
CA GLU A 471 -0.11 3.60 -26.66
C GLU A 471 0.42 2.93 -25.39
N ILE A 472 1.34 1.97 -25.52
CA ILE A 472 2.00 1.33 -24.38
C ILE A 472 2.75 2.36 -23.52
N GLU A 473 3.38 3.35 -24.16
CA GLU A 473 4.17 4.39 -23.50
C GLU A 473 3.36 5.47 -22.78
N ARG A 474 2.02 5.39 -22.82
CA ARG A 474 1.12 6.30 -22.10
C ARG A 474 0.92 5.92 -20.64
N ALA A 475 1.02 4.64 -20.28
CA ALA A 475 0.79 4.15 -18.92
C ALA A 475 1.77 3.04 -18.46
N GLY A 476 1.85 2.84 -17.14
CA GLY A 476 2.55 1.73 -16.50
C GLY A 476 4.03 1.60 -16.83
N LEU A 477 4.49 0.36 -17.03
CA LEU A 477 5.89 0.06 -17.37
C LEU A 477 6.32 0.71 -18.69
N GLY A 478 5.44 0.75 -19.71
CA GLY A 478 5.73 1.50 -20.94
C GLY A 478 6.03 2.97 -20.68
N ARG A 479 5.17 3.65 -19.89
CA ARG A 479 5.36 5.06 -19.50
C ARG A 479 6.63 5.28 -18.68
N LEU A 480 7.01 4.35 -17.80
CA LEU A 480 8.30 4.39 -17.12
C LEU A 480 9.46 4.43 -18.13
N GLY A 481 9.46 3.53 -19.12
CA GLY A 481 10.48 3.49 -20.16
C GLY A 481 10.57 4.78 -20.98
N TYR A 482 9.41 5.36 -21.33
CA TYR A 482 9.34 6.66 -22.01
C TYR A 482 9.99 7.76 -21.17
N VAL A 483 9.64 7.86 -19.89
CA VAL A 483 10.19 8.88 -18.99
C VAL A 483 11.71 8.71 -18.82
N VAL A 484 12.20 7.49 -18.61
CA VAL A 484 13.65 7.22 -18.47
C VAL A 484 14.42 7.65 -19.73
N ARG A 485 13.89 7.37 -20.93
CA ARG A 485 14.48 7.83 -22.20
C ARG A 485 14.36 9.33 -22.40
N ARG A 486 13.25 9.96 -21.98
CA ARG A 486 13.08 11.43 -22.03
C ARG A 486 14.08 12.14 -21.13
N LEU A 487 14.41 11.55 -19.97
CA LEU A 487 15.48 11.99 -19.07
C LEU A 487 16.89 11.70 -19.61
N GLN A 488 17.02 11.18 -20.84
CA GLN A 488 18.28 10.83 -21.52
C GLN A 488 19.13 9.79 -20.78
N LEU A 489 18.51 8.97 -19.93
CA LEU A 489 19.19 7.93 -19.17
C LEU A 489 19.26 6.61 -19.95
N HIS A 490 20.46 6.03 -20.03
CA HIS A 490 20.69 4.67 -20.51
C HIS A 490 21.57 3.91 -19.51
N LEU A 491 21.00 2.92 -18.84
CA LEU A 491 21.55 2.29 -17.64
C LEU A 491 21.64 0.76 -17.80
N PRO A 492 22.53 0.24 -18.68
CA PRO A 492 22.63 -1.20 -18.97
C PRO A 492 23.06 -2.06 -17.78
N HIS A 493 23.78 -1.50 -16.80
CA HIS A 493 24.35 -2.22 -15.66
C HIS A 493 23.84 -1.71 -14.30
N MET A 494 22.65 -1.09 -14.27
CA MET A 494 22.04 -0.61 -13.03
C MET A 494 21.73 -1.72 -12.03
N GLN A 495 21.64 -1.33 -10.76
CA GLN A 495 20.88 -2.06 -9.75
C GLN A 495 19.50 -1.41 -9.61
N ILE A 496 18.43 -2.21 -9.62
CA ILE A 496 17.11 -1.76 -9.16
C ILE A 496 16.95 -2.18 -7.71
N GLN A 497 16.52 -1.26 -6.85
CA GLN A 497 15.95 -1.58 -5.53
C GLN A 497 14.46 -1.26 -5.59
N ALA A 498 13.59 -2.22 -5.26
CA ALA A 498 12.13 -2.11 -5.38
C ALA A 498 11.44 -2.38 -4.02
N GLN A 499 10.94 -1.33 -3.38
CA GLN A 499 10.36 -1.36 -2.04
C GLN A 499 8.84 -1.23 -2.13
N GLY A 500 8.12 -2.01 -1.33
CA GLY A 500 6.67 -1.86 -1.18
C GLY A 500 6.09 -2.70 -0.04
N SER A 501 4.76 -2.68 0.06
CA SER A 501 3.99 -3.40 1.09
C SER A 501 3.25 -4.64 0.55
N SER A 502 3.26 -4.89 -0.75
CA SER A 502 2.69 -6.11 -1.33
C SER A 502 3.55 -6.74 -2.41
N LEU A 503 3.71 -8.07 -2.35
CA LEU A 503 4.47 -8.86 -3.31
C LEU A 503 3.60 -9.37 -4.47
N GLY A 504 4.16 -9.29 -5.67
CA GLY A 504 3.63 -9.95 -6.85
C GLY A 504 4.06 -11.42 -6.96
N ILE A 505 3.51 -12.10 -7.97
CA ILE A 505 4.09 -13.36 -8.49
C ILE A 505 5.18 -12.97 -9.48
N TYR A 506 6.42 -13.31 -9.18
CA TYR A 506 7.57 -12.90 -9.98
C TYR A 506 7.91 -13.93 -11.04
N GLU A 507 7.88 -13.50 -12.30
CA GLU A 507 8.27 -14.29 -13.45
C GLU A 507 9.56 -13.70 -14.03
N ARG A 508 10.54 -14.56 -14.31
CA ARG A 508 11.85 -14.15 -14.83
C ARG A 508 11.75 -13.24 -16.06
N ARG A 509 10.89 -13.60 -17.02
CA ARG A 509 10.66 -12.81 -18.23
C ARG A 509 10.10 -11.42 -17.93
N TRP A 510 9.18 -11.31 -16.96
CA TRP A 510 8.66 -10.00 -16.56
C TRP A 510 9.75 -9.14 -15.89
N LEU A 511 10.57 -9.72 -15.01
CA LEU A 511 11.70 -9.02 -14.38
C LEU A 511 12.77 -8.58 -15.40
N GLU A 512 13.12 -9.44 -16.36
CA GLU A 512 14.08 -9.13 -17.42
C GLU A 512 13.56 -8.01 -18.36
N GLN A 513 12.28 -8.06 -18.75
CA GLN A 513 11.66 -6.97 -19.52
C GLN A 513 11.56 -5.68 -18.70
N PHE A 514 11.16 -5.76 -17.43
CA PHE A 514 11.11 -4.60 -16.54
C PHE A 514 12.49 -3.93 -16.47
N TYR A 515 13.55 -4.71 -16.25
CA TYR A 515 14.92 -4.23 -16.19
C TYR A 515 15.34 -3.51 -17.47
N LEU A 516 15.09 -4.07 -18.66
CA LEU A 516 15.43 -3.37 -19.92
C LEU A 516 14.66 -2.06 -20.09
N VAL A 517 13.36 -2.04 -19.80
CA VAL A 517 12.54 -0.82 -19.93
C VAL A 517 12.97 0.25 -18.90
N ALA A 518 13.20 -0.17 -17.66
CA ALA A 518 13.72 0.66 -16.56
C ALA A 518 15.14 1.21 -16.82
N GLY A 519 15.95 0.51 -17.62
CA GLY A 519 17.30 0.93 -18.03
C GLY A 519 17.33 1.85 -19.25
N GLY A 520 16.17 2.32 -19.73
CA GLY A 520 16.09 3.23 -20.88
C GLY A 520 16.37 2.57 -22.23
N TRP A 521 16.33 1.24 -22.34
CA TRP A 521 16.50 0.57 -23.64
C TRP A 521 15.36 0.95 -24.60
N HIS A 522 15.70 1.22 -25.86
CA HIS A 522 14.68 1.44 -26.89
C HIS A 522 13.95 0.12 -27.19
N PRO A 523 12.62 0.04 -27.04
CA PRO A 523 11.93 -1.23 -26.96
C PRO A 523 11.65 -1.85 -28.34
N GLU A 524 11.51 -1.03 -29.37
CA GLU A 524 11.33 -1.48 -30.75
C GLU A 524 12.48 -2.40 -31.21
N GLY A 525 12.12 -3.44 -31.98
CA GLY A 525 13.04 -4.49 -32.42
C GLY A 525 13.46 -5.49 -31.32
N LYS A 526 13.13 -5.25 -30.04
CA LYS A 526 13.69 -6.00 -28.90
C LYS A 526 12.64 -6.57 -27.94
N LEU A 527 11.55 -5.85 -27.74
CA LEU A 527 10.48 -6.17 -26.81
C LEU A 527 9.12 -6.20 -27.53
N PRO A 528 8.14 -6.98 -27.03
CA PRO A 528 8.24 -7.99 -25.97
C PRO A 528 9.15 -9.16 -26.35
N PHE A 529 9.66 -9.88 -25.34
CA PHE A 529 10.27 -11.18 -25.58
C PHE A 529 9.21 -12.18 -26.05
N VAL A 530 9.57 -12.99 -27.04
CA VAL A 530 8.74 -14.12 -27.47
C VAL A 530 8.53 -15.08 -26.28
N ARG A 531 7.28 -15.54 -26.11
CA ARG A 531 6.93 -16.58 -25.14
C ARG A 531 7.53 -17.93 -25.58
N ASN A 532 8.79 -18.14 -25.24
CA ASN A 532 9.42 -19.45 -25.33
C ASN A 532 9.10 -20.23 -24.04
N SER A 533 8.63 -21.48 -24.17
CA SER A 533 8.26 -22.35 -23.04
C SER A 533 9.45 -22.81 -22.17
N GLN A 534 10.66 -22.37 -22.48
CA GLN A 534 11.89 -22.83 -21.84
C GLN A 534 12.15 -22.08 -20.52
N PRO A 535 12.32 -22.80 -19.39
CA PRO A 535 12.69 -22.19 -18.13
C PRO A 535 14.15 -21.71 -18.19
N GLY A 536 14.38 -20.41 -17.99
CA GLY A 536 15.73 -19.83 -18.01
C GLY A 536 15.80 -18.40 -18.57
N PRO A 537 17.02 -17.82 -18.67
CA PRO A 537 17.24 -16.49 -19.22
C PRO A 537 16.66 -16.29 -20.61
N SER A 538 16.22 -15.07 -20.90
CA SER A 538 16.04 -14.65 -22.29
C SER A 538 17.39 -14.57 -23.01
N PRO A 539 17.60 -15.26 -24.16
CA PRO A 539 18.84 -15.16 -24.92
C PRO A 539 19.16 -13.72 -25.34
N LEU A 540 18.14 -12.92 -25.62
CA LEU A 540 18.30 -11.49 -25.89
C LEU A 540 18.73 -10.73 -24.64
N PHE A 541 18.13 -11.00 -23.47
CA PHE A 541 18.55 -10.38 -22.20
C PHE A 541 20.02 -10.71 -21.90
N SER A 542 20.40 -11.99 -21.98
CA SER A 542 21.78 -12.42 -21.73
C SER A 542 22.79 -11.87 -22.74
N LYS A 543 22.38 -11.59 -23.98
CA LYS A 543 23.22 -10.87 -24.95
C LYS A 543 23.35 -9.39 -24.61
N LEU A 544 22.28 -8.72 -24.17
CA LEU A 544 22.27 -7.27 -23.90
C LEU A 544 22.91 -6.90 -22.56
N ILE A 545 22.81 -7.78 -21.56
CA ILE A 545 23.26 -7.56 -20.16
C ILE A 545 24.51 -8.39 -19.82
N GLU A 546 25.00 -9.19 -20.78
CA GLU A 546 26.19 -10.04 -20.65
C GLU A 546 26.13 -11.01 -19.45
N SER A 547 24.93 -11.42 -19.05
CA SER A 547 24.70 -12.28 -17.88
C SER A 547 23.55 -13.28 -18.06
N THR A 548 23.74 -14.48 -17.53
CA THR A 548 22.71 -15.52 -17.38
C THR A 548 22.08 -15.55 -15.98
N SER A 549 22.50 -14.65 -15.07
CA SER A 549 21.88 -14.47 -13.75
C SER A 549 20.48 -13.89 -13.84
N TRP A 550 19.74 -13.89 -12.73
CA TRP A 550 18.59 -13.00 -12.59
C TRP A 550 19.00 -11.54 -12.87
N PRO A 551 18.10 -10.70 -13.40
CA PRO A 551 18.35 -9.26 -13.55
C PRO A 551 18.71 -8.67 -12.16
N PRO A 552 19.65 -7.71 -12.07
CA PRO A 552 20.07 -7.10 -10.80
C PRO A 552 18.97 -6.25 -10.10
N ILE A 553 17.98 -6.94 -9.55
CA ILE A 553 16.81 -6.37 -8.87
C ILE A 553 16.82 -6.86 -7.42
N ARG A 554 16.72 -5.92 -6.49
CA ARG A 554 16.61 -6.14 -5.04
C ARG A 554 15.18 -5.83 -4.63
N ILE A 555 14.47 -6.80 -4.07
CA ILE A 555 13.08 -6.67 -3.64
C ILE A 555 13.09 -6.46 -2.13
N MET A 556 12.69 -5.28 -1.65
CA MET A 556 12.64 -5.00 -0.22
C MET A 556 11.26 -5.32 0.35
N PHE A 557 11.24 -6.26 1.29
CA PHE A 557 10.04 -6.68 2.01
C PHE A 557 10.44 -7.14 3.43
N PRO A 558 9.62 -6.91 4.47
CA PRO A 558 9.97 -7.35 5.83
C PRO A 558 9.95 -8.88 5.96
N THR A 559 10.87 -9.44 6.74
CA THR A 559 10.87 -10.86 7.11
C THR A 559 9.92 -11.14 8.26
N GLN A 560 9.48 -12.39 8.39
CA GLN A 560 8.78 -12.88 9.59
C GLN A 560 9.56 -12.50 10.87
N LYS A 561 10.87 -12.78 10.89
CA LYS A 561 11.76 -12.48 12.01
C LYS A 561 11.73 -11.00 12.42
N TYR A 562 11.86 -10.08 11.47
CA TYR A 562 11.84 -8.64 11.76
C TYR A 562 10.50 -8.19 12.34
N ILE A 563 9.38 -8.72 11.84
CA ILE A 563 8.05 -8.40 12.37
C ILE A 563 7.87 -8.95 13.80
N GLN A 564 8.43 -10.11 14.10
CA GLN A 564 8.28 -10.78 15.39
C GLN A 564 9.23 -10.23 16.48
N GLU A 565 10.46 -9.87 16.11
CA GLU A 565 11.54 -9.57 17.06
C GLU A 565 11.97 -8.09 17.10
N SER A 566 11.60 -7.26 16.11
CA SER A 566 12.16 -5.89 15.99
C SER A 566 11.11 -4.81 15.74
N PHE A 567 10.12 -5.05 14.89
CA PHE A 567 9.11 -4.05 14.55
C PHE A 567 8.29 -3.62 15.77
N VAL A 568 8.21 -2.30 16.00
CA VAL A 568 7.69 -1.68 17.23
C VAL A 568 6.24 -2.02 17.60
N GLU A 569 5.37 -2.38 16.63
CA GLU A 569 4.00 -2.84 16.91
C GLU A 569 3.81 -4.37 16.81
N GLY A 570 4.89 -5.11 16.52
CA GLY A 570 4.86 -6.56 16.34
C GLY A 570 3.92 -7.06 15.22
N PRO A 571 3.59 -8.36 15.21
CA PRO A 571 2.74 -8.98 14.20
C PRO A 571 1.39 -8.29 13.94
N LEU A 572 0.74 -7.77 14.98
CA LEU A 572 -0.58 -7.13 14.85
C LEU A 572 -0.53 -5.79 14.11
N GLY A 573 0.60 -5.08 14.14
CA GLY A 573 0.80 -3.86 13.34
C GLY A 573 1.14 -4.12 11.88
N ALA A 574 1.44 -5.35 11.48
CA ALA A 574 1.88 -5.70 10.13
C ALA A 574 0.72 -6.07 9.17
N GLY A 575 -0.53 -5.79 9.54
CA GLY A 575 -1.74 -6.17 8.80
C GLY A 575 -1.89 -5.59 7.39
N CYS A 576 -1.15 -4.52 7.06
CA CYS A 576 -1.15 -3.91 5.72
C CYS A 576 -0.05 -4.46 4.78
N PHE A 577 0.66 -5.53 5.18
CA PHE A 577 1.74 -6.13 4.40
C PHE A 577 1.35 -7.53 3.90
N PHE A 578 1.34 -7.72 2.58
CA PHE A 578 0.79 -8.90 1.92
C PHE A 578 1.82 -9.60 1.03
N SER A 579 2.24 -10.80 1.41
CA SER A 579 3.24 -11.58 0.67
C SER A 579 2.63 -12.66 -0.23
N LYS A 580 3.52 -13.49 -0.80
CA LYS A 580 3.24 -14.67 -1.63
C LYS A 580 4.22 -15.79 -1.22
N PRO A 581 4.06 -16.40 -0.03
CA PRO A 581 5.03 -17.37 0.51
C PRO A 581 5.26 -18.55 -0.44
N ASP A 582 4.19 -19.03 -1.07
CA ASP A 582 4.18 -20.05 -2.10
C ASP A 582 5.07 -19.74 -3.31
N ASP A 583 5.08 -18.50 -3.79
CA ASP A 583 5.88 -18.11 -4.96
C ASP A 583 7.34 -17.89 -4.59
N TYR A 584 7.59 -17.35 -3.39
CA TYR A 584 8.91 -17.18 -2.80
C TYR A 584 9.66 -18.51 -2.68
N ALA A 585 9.00 -19.54 -2.14
CA ALA A 585 9.61 -20.86 -1.90
C ALA A 585 9.98 -21.62 -3.18
N LYS A 586 9.23 -21.45 -4.28
CA LYS A 586 9.31 -22.32 -5.47
C LYS A 586 10.44 -22.01 -6.47
N LYS A 587 11.18 -20.90 -6.29
CA LYS A 587 11.96 -20.28 -7.39
C LYS A 587 13.36 -19.75 -7.00
N GLU A 588 13.86 -20.06 -5.81
CA GLU A 588 15.12 -19.51 -5.26
C GLU A 588 15.18 -17.96 -5.23
N LEU A 589 14.01 -17.31 -5.19
CA LEU A 589 13.90 -15.84 -5.25
C LEU A 589 14.52 -15.14 -4.04
N TRP A 590 14.79 -15.85 -2.93
CA TRP A 590 15.46 -15.33 -1.73
C TRP A 590 16.73 -14.53 -2.05
N THR A 591 17.47 -14.90 -3.10
CA THR A 591 18.66 -14.18 -3.60
C THR A 591 18.38 -12.72 -4.00
N LEU A 592 17.15 -12.42 -4.44
CA LEU A 592 16.68 -11.08 -4.80
C LEU A 592 16.16 -10.30 -3.59
N PHE A 593 15.78 -10.97 -2.50
CA PHE A 593 15.08 -10.32 -1.38
C PHE A 593 16.04 -9.64 -0.40
N ARG A 594 15.61 -8.50 0.13
CA ARG A 594 16.33 -7.67 1.11
C ARG A 594 15.40 -7.27 2.24
N GLN A 595 15.90 -7.23 3.47
CA GLN A 595 15.17 -6.71 4.63
C GLN A 595 15.32 -5.18 4.65
N PRO A 596 14.25 -4.39 4.44
CA PRO A 596 14.28 -2.96 4.68
C PRO A 596 14.18 -2.66 6.18
N VAL A 597 14.88 -1.64 6.64
CA VAL A 597 14.70 -1.04 7.98
C VAL A 597 14.62 0.47 7.76
N SER A 598 13.64 1.13 8.36
CA SER A 598 13.48 2.58 8.20
C SER A 598 14.70 3.33 8.72
N GLU A 599 15.06 4.45 8.08
CA GLU A 599 16.06 5.37 8.61
C GLU A 599 15.67 5.92 10.00
N ARG A 600 14.38 5.91 10.35
CA ARG A 600 13.83 6.41 11.62
C ARG A 600 13.74 5.38 12.74
N GLY A 601 14.02 4.11 12.48
CA GLY A 601 13.92 3.05 13.49
C GLY A 601 13.24 1.79 12.97
N ASP A 602 12.80 0.95 13.91
CA ASP A 602 12.14 -0.32 13.62
C ASP A 602 10.64 -0.15 13.36
N ILE A 603 10.35 0.61 12.30
CA ILE A 603 9.03 1.05 11.85
C ILE A 603 8.77 0.48 10.45
N LEU A 604 7.52 0.09 10.18
CA LEU A 604 7.12 -0.37 8.85
C LEU A 604 6.82 0.78 7.89
N MET A 605 7.42 0.71 6.71
CA MET A 605 7.23 1.66 5.62
C MET A 605 6.10 1.17 4.69
N HIS A 606 4.93 1.81 4.78
CA HIS A 606 3.87 1.62 3.79
C HIS A 606 4.16 2.40 2.48
N ALA A 607 5.28 3.11 2.42
CA ALA A 607 5.87 3.63 1.20
C ALA A 607 5.96 2.59 0.06
N LYS A 608 5.98 3.06 -1.20
CA LYS A 608 6.44 2.28 -2.35
C LYS A 608 7.41 3.15 -3.15
N SER A 609 8.60 2.64 -3.38
CA SER A 609 9.69 3.35 -4.02
C SER A 609 10.52 2.43 -4.90
N LEU A 610 11.03 2.95 -6.02
CA LEU A 610 12.08 2.29 -6.80
C LEU A 610 13.31 3.19 -6.82
N LEU A 611 14.49 2.59 -6.71
CA LEU A 611 15.78 3.21 -7.02
C LEU A 611 16.42 2.43 -8.16
N ALA A 612 16.65 3.05 -9.31
CA ALA A 612 17.45 2.48 -10.38
C ALA A 612 18.75 3.27 -10.48
N GLN A 613 19.89 2.64 -10.22
CA GLN A 613 21.18 3.34 -10.11
C GLN A 613 22.32 2.57 -10.76
N GLN A 614 23.15 3.29 -11.52
CA GLN A 614 24.43 2.85 -12.08
C GLN A 614 25.46 3.96 -11.83
N GLN A 615 26.41 3.73 -10.91
CA GLN A 615 27.32 4.77 -10.41
C GLN A 615 26.50 5.98 -9.87
N GLU A 616 26.86 7.21 -10.24
CA GLU A 616 26.12 8.43 -9.87
C GLU A 616 24.90 8.72 -10.76
N GLN A 617 24.67 7.91 -11.80
CA GLN A 617 23.52 8.05 -12.70
C GLN A 617 22.37 7.14 -12.25
N GLY A 618 21.14 7.60 -12.46
CA GLY A 618 19.97 6.83 -12.11
C GLY A 618 18.70 7.65 -12.03
N TRP A 619 17.65 7.03 -11.54
CA TRP A 619 16.36 7.65 -11.26
C TRP A 619 15.69 7.00 -10.06
N VAL A 620 14.78 7.75 -9.43
CA VAL A 620 13.88 7.25 -8.39
C VAL A 620 12.43 7.29 -8.85
N TYR A 621 11.62 6.38 -8.33
CA TYR A 621 10.17 6.44 -8.38
C TYR A 621 9.60 6.55 -6.96
N LEU A 622 8.56 7.37 -6.80
CA LEU A 622 7.74 7.47 -5.59
C LEU A 622 6.26 7.43 -5.96
N GLY A 623 5.45 6.59 -5.32
CA GLY A 623 4.00 6.62 -5.52
C GLY A 623 3.26 5.40 -4.95
N SER A 624 2.08 5.09 -5.50
CA SER A 624 1.24 4.00 -4.98
C SER A 624 1.65 2.61 -5.46
N ALA A 625 2.25 2.49 -6.66
CA ALA A 625 2.54 1.21 -7.30
C ALA A 625 3.48 0.29 -6.49
N ASN A 626 2.93 -0.79 -5.93
CA ASN A 626 3.74 -1.93 -5.48
C ASN A 626 4.45 -2.59 -6.68
N PHE A 627 5.60 -3.23 -6.47
CA PHE A 627 6.38 -3.88 -7.52
C PHE A 627 5.72 -5.17 -8.05
N THR A 628 4.63 -5.02 -8.80
CA THR A 628 3.77 -6.11 -9.27
C THR A 628 3.28 -5.88 -10.70
N ARG A 629 2.92 -6.98 -11.39
CA ARG A 629 2.24 -6.94 -12.71
C ARG A 629 0.88 -6.23 -12.69
N ALA A 630 0.16 -6.23 -11.56
CA ALA A 630 -1.15 -5.56 -11.49
C ALA A 630 -1.01 -4.04 -11.52
N ALA A 631 0.04 -3.54 -10.88
CA ALA A 631 0.38 -2.12 -10.79
C ALA A 631 1.15 -1.61 -12.03
N TRP A 632 2.20 -2.31 -12.45
CA TRP A 632 3.08 -1.88 -13.55
C TRP A 632 2.70 -2.44 -14.93
N GLY A 633 1.82 -3.44 -14.97
CA GLY A 633 1.34 -4.05 -16.19
C GLY A 633 2.19 -5.20 -16.70
N THR A 634 1.71 -5.79 -17.81
CA THR A 634 2.38 -6.88 -18.52
C THR A 634 2.54 -6.51 -19.99
N ILE A 635 3.80 -6.34 -20.42
CA ILE A 635 4.16 -6.18 -21.83
C ILE A 635 4.25 -7.58 -22.46
N ALA A 636 3.45 -7.83 -23.49
CA ALA A 636 3.25 -9.14 -24.13
C ALA A 636 2.97 -9.00 -25.64
N GLY A 637 2.84 -10.12 -26.35
CA GLY A 637 2.67 -10.12 -27.81
C GLY A 637 3.96 -10.54 -28.52
N ASN A 638 4.31 -9.85 -29.60
CA ASN A 638 5.59 -10.03 -30.31
C ASN A 638 6.17 -8.68 -30.74
N VAL A 639 7.40 -8.65 -31.21
CA VAL A 639 8.13 -7.41 -31.56
C VAL A 639 7.40 -6.55 -32.62
N ALA A 640 6.68 -7.17 -33.56
CA ALA A 640 5.91 -6.45 -34.58
C ALA A 640 4.52 -6.00 -34.07
N ASN A 641 3.96 -6.71 -33.10
CA ASN A 641 2.64 -6.45 -32.49
C ASN A 641 2.79 -6.44 -30.97
N PRO A 642 3.44 -5.40 -30.40
CA PRO A 642 3.64 -5.26 -28.97
C PRO A 642 2.30 -4.90 -28.31
N THR A 643 2.07 -5.38 -27.10
CA THR A 643 0.84 -5.13 -26.33
C THR A 643 1.14 -4.88 -24.86
N GLN A 644 0.27 -4.13 -24.18
CA GLN A 644 0.30 -3.98 -22.72
C GLN A 644 -1.11 -4.15 -22.12
N SER A 645 -1.19 -4.76 -20.95
CA SER A 645 -2.37 -4.77 -20.09
C SER A 645 -2.02 -4.28 -18.68
N LEU A 646 -2.97 -3.62 -18.01
CA LEU A 646 -2.85 -2.99 -16.69
C LEU A 646 -4.14 -3.24 -15.89
N ASN A 647 -4.06 -3.49 -14.58
CA ASN A 647 -5.23 -3.89 -13.78
C ASN A 647 -5.69 -2.83 -12.77
N ASN A 648 -4.77 -2.01 -12.26
CA ASN A 648 -5.02 -1.05 -11.19
C ASN A 648 -4.90 0.39 -11.68
N TRP A 649 -5.56 1.32 -10.99
CA TRP A 649 -5.11 2.71 -11.00
C TRP A 649 -3.96 2.87 -10.02
N GLU A 650 -2.81 3.32 -10.51
CA GLU A 650 -1.65 3.67 -9.69
C GLU A 650 -1.15 5.06 -10.10
N LEU A 651 -0.55 5.79 -9.18
CA LEU A 651 0.03 7.11 -9.45
C LEU A 651 1.35 7.26 -8.73
N GLY A 652 2.35 7.76 -9.44
CA GLY A 652 3.61 8.18 -8.87
C GLY A 652 4.36 9.15 -9.77
N ILE A 653 5.53 9.54 -9.29
CA ILE A 653 6.46 10.45 -9.95
C ILE A 653 7.83 9.80 -10.11
N VAL A 654 8.52 10.17 -11.19
CA VAL A 654 9.91 9.76 -11.49
C VAL A 654 10.79 10.99 -11.65
N LEU A 655 11.99 10.91 -11.09
CA LEU A 655 13.01 11.96 -11.11
C LEU A 655 14.41 11.36 -11.32
N PRO A 656 15.30 12.01 -12.09
CA PRO A 656 16.69 11.58 -12.19
C PRO A 656 17.44 11.84 -10.88
N LEU A 657 18.45 11.02 -10.55
CA LEU A 657 19.20 11.16 -9.30
C LEU A 657 19.94 12.49 -9.17
N ASN A 658 20.33 13.09 -10.30
CA ASN A 658 21.02 14.36 -10.39
C ASN A 658 20.08 15.55 -10.68
N SER A 659 18.77 15.42 -10.41
CA SER A 659 17.80 16.46 -10.74
C SER A 659 18.15 17.81 -10.11
N THR A 660 18.14 18.86 -10.93
CA THR A 660 18.33 20.26 -10.48
C THR A 660 17.03 21.07 -10.47
N ASP A 661 15.92 20.50 -10.96
CA ASP A 661 14.62 21.18 -11.01
C ASP A 661 13.90 21.22 -9.66
N VAL A 662 14.17 20.22 -8.80
CA VAL A 662 13.54 20.05 -7.47
C VAL A 662 14.49 20.44 -6.35
N GLU A 663 13.94 20.99 -5.27
CA GLU A 663 14.74 21.39 -4.11
C GLU A 663 15.00 20.23 -3.14
N GLY A 664 16.17 19.61 -3.19
CA GLY A 664 16.58 18.54 -2.26
C GLY A 664 17.24 17.39 -2.99
N ASN A 665 17.30 16.21 -2.37
CA ASN A 665 17.93 15.05 -2.98
C ASN A 665 16.89 14.11 -3.58
N ALA A 666 17.07 13.69 -4.84
CA ALA A 666 16.24 12.65 -5.44
C ALA A 666 16.25 11.34 -4.62
N PHE A 667 17.37 11.04 -3.97
CA PHE A 667 17.50 9.90 -3.06
C PHE A 667 16.55 9.96 -1.86
N ASP A 668 15.93 11.10 -1.54
CA ASP A 668 14.94 11.21 -0.47
C ASP A 668 13.65 10.39 -0.73
N ALA A 669 13.47 9.85 -1.94
CA ALA A 669 12.45 8.84 -2.22
C ALA A 669 12.70 7.46 -1.55
N ILE A 670 13.84 7.29 -0.87
CA ILE A 670 14.33 6.01 -0.34
C ILE A 670 14.32 6.04 1.21
N PRO A 671 13.26 5.54 1.87
CA PRO A 671 13.06 5.72 3.32
C PRO A 671 13.81 4.71 4.20
N TYR A 672 14.59 3.82 3.61
CA TYR A 672 15.24 2.70 4.30
C TYR A 672 16.77 2.78 4.24
N ARG A 673 17.39 2.26 5.31
CA ARG A 673 18.85 2.27 5.51
C ARG A 673 19.57 1.56 4.37
N GLN A 674 20.66 2.16 3.90
CA GLN A 674 21.55 1.61 2.89
C GLN A 674 22.88 1.14 3.52
N PRO A 675 23.48 0.03 3.03
CA PRO A 675 22.88 -0.96 2.14
C PRO A 675 21.88 -1.87 2.89
N PRO A 676 20.75 -2.27 2.27
CA PRO A 676 19.76 -3.13 2.93
C PRO A 676 20.26 -4.58 3.05
N ARG A 677 19.95 -5.23 4.18
CA ARG A 677 20.45 -6.59 4.52
C ARG A 677 19.93 -7.65 3.53
N PRO A 678 20.80 -8.49 2.93
CA PRO A 678 20.40 -9.70 2.21
C PRO A 678 19.55 -10.65 3.04
N TYR A 679 18.49 -11.20 2.44
CA TYR A 679 17.83 -12.39 2.97
C TYR A 679 18.82 -13.56 2.95
N THR A 680 18.79 -14.35 4.02
CA THR A 680 19.41 -15.67 4.12
C THR A 680 18.46 -16.75 3.59
N LYS A 681 18.92 -18.00 3.48
CA LYS A 681 18.04 -19.14 3.13
C LYS A 681 17.00 -19.45 4.22
N GLN A 682 17.20 -18.95 5.43
CA GLN A 682 16.33 -19.12 6.60
C GLN A 682 15.32 -17.99 6.75
N ASP A 683 15.55 -16.84 6.10
CA ASP A 683 14.59 -15.74 6.10
C ASP A 683 13.37 -16.10 5.23
N THR A 684 12.18 -15.81 5.75
CA THR A 684 10.90 -15.88 5.03
C THR A 684 10.24 -14.51 5.03
N PRO A 685 9.56 -14.09 3.94
CA PRO A 685 8.81 -12.85 3.93
C PRO A 685 7.67 -12.93 4.95
N TRP A 686 7.37 -11.81 5.62
CA TRP A 686 6.20 -11.68 6.49
C TRP A 686 4.93 -12.12 5.75
N ASP A 687 4.09 -12.92 6.39
CA ASP A 687 2.78 -13.28 5.88
C ASP A 687 1.71 -13.00 6.93
N VAL A 688 0.80 -12.08 6.61
CA VAL A 688 -0.35 -11.73 7.46
C VAL A 688 -1.24 -12.94 7.74
N SER A 689 -1.20 -14.02 6.93
CA SER A 689 -1.92 -15.26 7.23
C SER A 689 -1.45 -15.92 8.52
N THR A 690 -0.19 -15.74 8.95
CA THR A 690 0.33 -16.31 10.20
C THR A 690 -0.19 -15.60 11.45
N LEU A 691 -1.06 -14.60 11.30
CA LEU A 691 -1.92 -14.17 12.41
C LEU A 691 -3.04 -15.19 12.66
N SER A 692 -3.59 -15.83 11.62
CA SER A 692 -4.75 -16.74 11.76
C SER A 692 -4.44 -18.09 12.40
N SER A 693 -3.14 -18.44 12.49
CA SER A 693 -2.57 -19.62 13.15
C SER A 693 -2.10 -19.30 14.57
#